data_AF-A0A2D5Y5W3-F1
#
_entry.id   AF-A0A2D5Y5W3-F1
#
_cell.length_a   1.000
_cell.length_b   1.000
_cell.length_c   1.000
_cell.angle_alpha   90.00
_cell.angle_beta   90.00
_cell.angle_gamma   90.00
#
_symmetry.space_group_name_H-M   'P 1'
#
loop_
_entity.id
_entity.type
_entity.pdbx_description
1 polymer ?
#
loop_
_entity_poly.entity_id
_entity_poly.type
_entity_poly.pdbx_seq_one_letter_code
_entity_poly.pdbx_strand_id
1 'polypeptide(L)'
;MAAPYDARAESTQSTTARPGPLSGNPPGNAAPAGDKSPVDLQADTLSNNEQTQTVTARGNVMLVQNGRILRADEISYNMRDDRIIASGNVVLNEENGDIHTAERVELVDEMKTGFVEGLKTYLADGSRFMAAKGNRENAQTTTMESAIYTPCEPCKSDPDKDPVWQIKASEVTHDEKENRISYRNARFELYGVPIAYTPYFSHADGSIKQKSGFLSPTFGLDSELGFSAGTSYYWAIAPDKDATIGVRAFTEQAPLVSAEWRQRWDNASLMANGGLTYSERTDSANGVNFTQDAEWRGHLFANGLWDMNDKWRSGLNIQYASDDQYLRQYDFSSEDVLENEVFAERFSGRHYTAARLISYQDVRIGELQNEDQPQILPEVVSEWIGEPGAIPLIGGRWSLQGSLLGLHREGNGQDMARASLQAGWKRRLISDYGLLTTVDATMRGDFYEVSDRNVSNGLNGGGAPNDSVSETRLFPMLNVEASYPLSRDFEKFQMRIEPVASVTTAPNLDSKNKIPNEDSQDIQLDSANLFEPNRFPGFDRVEDKTRVTYGLRTGLYGYEGSTFNIFAGQSHRFDDDDNPFPAGSGLDSQYSDYVAELYGNYKDRYYFDYRVQLNNNNLTSQRHEFDGTADFGKLEIGGTYLYANSLEGTAINESREQIGADIIYRWNQQWRTRLGAVQDLGANPGLRTAYAGLDHFGQCLNWSISAVRNLTDDASGDSNTELLLRIGLKNLGEFQTSGIELASSSSDADTNNTANRNE
;
A
#
# COMPACT_ATOMS: atom_id res chain seq x y z
N MET A 1 -10.13 -11.33 -13.56
CA MET A 1 -9.90 -12.68 -12.97
C MET A 1 -8.42 -12.88 -12.74
N ALA A 2 -7.93 -12.66 -11.52
CA ALA A 2 -6.60 -13.13 -11.13
C ALA A 2 -6.65 -14.66 -11.06
N ALA A 3 -5.80 -15.34 -11.83
CA ALA A 3 -5.64 -16.79 -11.76
C ALA A 3 -5.29 -17.20 -10.32
N PRO A 4 -5.78 -18.35 -9.82
CA PRO A 4 -5.28 -18.88 -8.55
C PRO A 4 -3.79 -19.15 -8.71
N TYR A 5 -2.99 -18.39 -7.96
CA TYR A 5 -1.53 -18.45 -7.88
C TYR A 5 -1.04 -19.91 -7.89
N ASP A 6 -0.48 -20.36 -9.02
CA ASP A 6 0.16 -21.66 -9.14
C ASP A 6 1.50 -21.58 -8.43
N ALA A 7 1.53 -21.99 -7.15
CA ALA A 7 2.73 -22.02 -6.33
C ALA A 7 3.76 -22.99 -6.90
N ARG A 8 4.59 -22.50 -7.84
CA ARG A 8 5.84 -23.16 -8.22
C ARG A 8 6.81 -23.07 -7.05
N ALA A 9 7.09 -24.23 -6.48
CA ALA A 9 8.13 -24.42 -5.47
C ALA A 9 9.49 -23.96 -6.02
N GLU A 10 9.94 -22.78 -5.62
CA GLU A 10 11.34 -22.40 -5.68
C GLU A 10 12.14 -23.22 -4.67
N SER A 11 13.29 -23.71 -5.14
CA SER A 11 14.25 -24.44 -4.34
C SER A 11 14.71 -23.57 -3.17
N THR A 12 14.46 -24.05 -1.95
CA THR A 12 14.99 -23.49 -0.71
C THR A 12 16.53 -23.49 -0.73
N GLN A 13 17.13 -22.37 -1.10
CA GLN A 13 18.52 -22.09 -0.78
C GLN A 13 18.61 -21.80 0.72
N SER A 14 19.31 -22.68 1.43
CA SER A 14 19.67 -22.54 2.83
C SER A 14 20.51 -21.28 3.04
N THR A 15 19.90 -20.21 3.51
CA THR A 15 20.61 -19.08 4.12
C THR A 15 20.97 -19.47 5.55
N THR A 16 22.24 -19.73 5.78
CA THR A 16 22.81 -19.89 7.12
C THR A 16 22.67 -18.59 7.89
N ALA A 17 21.70 -18.53 8.80
CA ALA A 17 21.55 -17.44 9.76
C ALA A 17 22.81 -17.31 10.63
N ARG A 18 23.41 -16.12 10.64
CA ARG A 18 24.37 -15.73 11.68
C ARG A 18 23.61 -15.52 13.00
N PRO A 19 24.14 -15.96 14.16
CA PRO A 19 23.50 -15.71 15.44
C PRO A 19 23.56 -14.22 15.78
N GLY A 20 22.39 -13.58 15.88
CA GLY A 20 22.25 -12.24 16.44
C GLY A 20 22.52 -12.24 17.95
N PRO A 21 23.00 -11.12 18.52
CA PRO A 21 23.30 -11.03 19.95
C PRO A 21 22.01 -11.12 20.78
N LEU A 22 22.02 -12.01 21.76
CA LEU A 22 20.98 -12.15 22.78
C LEU A 22 20.96 -10.89 23.66
N SER A 23 20.00 -10.01 23.41
CA SER A 23 19.60 -8.94 24.33
C SER A 23 18.22 -9.26 24.89
N GLY A 24 18.19 -10.11 25.91
CA GLY A 24 16.99 -10.33 26.72
C GLY A 24 16.80 -9.15 27.67
N ASN A 25 15.86 -8.25 27.36
CA ASN A 25 15.33 -7.34 28.37
C ASN A 25 14.32 -8.11 29.24
N PRO A 26 14.47 -8.12 30.57
CA PRO A 26 13.51 -8.74 31.47
C PRO A 26 12.21 -7.92 31.53
N PRO A 27 11.09 -8.51 31.96
CA PRO A 27 9.80 -7.83 32.03
C PRO A 27 9.86 -6.64 32.99
N GLY A 28 9.34 -5.49 32.52
CA GLY A 28 9.27 -4.24 33.25
C GLY A 28 8.46 -4.41 34.54
N ASN A 29 9.15 -4.21 35.66
CA ASN A 29 8.49 -3.98 36.94
C ASN A 29 7.81 -2.60 36.90
N ALA A 30 6.50 -2.60 37.10
CA ALA A 30 5.77 -1.42 37.54
C ALA A 30 6.40 -0.92 38.85
N ALA A 31 6.89 0.31 38.86
CA ALA A 31 7.35 0.96 40.08
C ALA A 31 6.15 1.52 40.85
N PRO A 32 5.92 1.04 42.07
CA PRO A 32 5.60 1.97 43.14
C PRO A 32 6.39 1.66 44.41
N ALA A 33 7.20 2.62 44.87
CA ALA A 33 7.56 2.93 46.26
C ALA A 33 8.92 3.64 46.29
N GLY A 34 9.00 4.76 47.03
CA GLY A 34 10.20 5.59 47.17
C GLY A 34 11.44 4.77 47.50
N ASP A 35 12.41 4.83 46.60
CA ASP A 35 13.65 4.08 46.70
C ASP A 35 14.62 4.79 47.67
N LYS A 36 15.07 4.07 48.70
CA LYS A 36 15.97 4.55 49.76
C LYS A 36 17.44 4.39 49.37
N SER A 37 17.75 4.50 48.08
CA SER A 37 19.13 4.47 47.62
C SER A 37 19.89 5.66 48.23
N PRO A 38 21.07 5.43 48.84
CA PRO A 38 21.83 6.47 49.50
C PRO A 38 22.17 7.58 48.51
N VAL A 39 22.09 8.82 48.99
CA VAL A 39 22.45 10.01 48.22
C VAL A 39 23.93 10.28 48.45
N ASP A 40 24.73 10.23 47.39
CA ASP A 40 26.15 10.59 47.45
C ASP A 40 26.29 12.11 47.27
N LEU A 41 26.73 12.80 48.33
CA LEU A 41 26.94 14.26 48.35
C LEU A 41 28.44 14.60 48.37
N GLN A 42 28.85 15.46 47.44
CA GLN A 42 30.16 16.08 47.39
C GLN A 42 30.02 17.61 47.35
N ALA A 43 30.81 18.33 48.14
CA ALA A 43 30.88 19.79 48.14
C ALA A 43 32.21 20.27 48.77
N ASP A 44 32.61 21.51 48.50
CA ASP A 44 33.82 22.13 49.08
C ASP A 44 33.65 22.39 50.58
N THR A 45 32.45 22.80 50.98
CA THR A 45 32.10 23.06 52.39
C THR A 45 30.71 22.50 52.71
N LEU A 46 30.60 21.86 53.87
CA LEU A 46 29.34 21.39 54.43
C LEU A 46 29.16 21.99 55.82
N SER A 47 28.05 22.66 56.04
CA SER A 47 27.71 23.29 57.33
C SER A 47 26.35 22.81 57.80
N ASN A 48 26.23 22.54 59.10
CA ASN A 48 24.97 22.15 59.73
C ASN A 48 24.65 23.15 60.83
N ASN A 49 23.49 23.80 60.72
CA ASN A 49 22.96 24.67 61.76
C ASN A 49 21.87 23.90 62.53
N GLU A 50 22.23 23.39 63.71
CA GLU A 50 21.32 22.60 64.55
C GLU A 50 20.13 23.41 65.07
N GLN A 51 20.26 24.73 65.26
CA GLN A 51 19.16 25.58 65.76
C GLN A 51 18.05 25.76 64.72
N THR A 52 18.43 25.88 63.44
CA THR A 52 17.49 26.02 62.32
C THR A 52 17.23 24.70 61.59
N GLN A 53 17.87 23.61 62.03
CA GLN A 53 17.86 22.29 61.38
C GLN A 53 18.15 22.36 59.87
N THR A 54 19.14 23.18 59.50
CA THR A 54 19.48 23.44 58.11
C THR A 54 20.88 22.90 57.79
N VAL A 55 20.97 22.04 56.78
CA VAL A 55 22.24 21.59 56.20
C VAL A 55 22.50 22.38 54.93
N THR A 56 23.64 23.06 54.85
CA THR A 56 24.05 23.82 53.66
C THR A 56 25.37 23.28 53.12
N ALA A 57 25.33 22.80 51.88
CA ALA A 57 26.49 22.45 51.07
C ALA A 57 26.80 23.62 50.12
N ARG A 58 28.06 24.05 50.06
CA ARG A 58 28.49 25.18 49.22
C ARG A 58 29.82 24.88 48.53
N GLY A 59 29.92 25.30 47.27
CA GLY A 59 31.08 25.17 46.40
C GLY A 59 31.08 23.83 45.69
N ASN A 60 30.95 23.86 44.37
CA ASN A 60 30.96 22.68 43.48
C ASN A 60 30.10 21.51 44.00
N VAL A 61 28.87 21.82 44.44
CA VAL A 61 28.00 20.80 45.03
C VAL A 61 27.58 19.81 43.96
N MET A 62 27.73 18.53 44.24
CA MET A 62 27.29 17.43 43.39
C MET A 62 26.57 16.38 44.23
N LEU A 63 25.36 16.04 43.82
CA LEU A 63 24.52 15.00 44.38
C LEU A 63 24.30 13.92 43.33
N VAL A 64 24.50 12.66 43.71
CA VAL A 64 24.25 11.51 42.83
C VAL A 64 23.28 10.56 43.52
N GLN A 65 22.19 10.23 42.82
CA GLN A 65 21.20 9.26 43.29
C GLN A 65 20.52 8.59 42.10
N ASN A 66 20.47 7.25 42.07
CA ASN A 66 19.76 6.47 41.05
C ASN A 66 20.09 6.88 39.61
N GLY A 67 21.38 7.05 39.29
CA GLY A 67 21.83 7.47 37.96
C GLY A 67 21.62 8.96 37.63
N ARG A 68 20.90 9.70 38.47
CA ARG A 68 20.70 11.16 38.34
C ARG A 68 21.85 11.91 38.98
N ILE A 69 22.27 13.00 38.36
CA ILE A 69 23.36 13.86 38.86
C ILE A 69 22.84 15.29 38.95
N LEU A 70 22.74 15.83 40.16
CA LEU A 70 22.42 17.23 40.41
C LEU A 70 23.70 18.00 40.77
N ARG A 71 23.94 19.14 40.14
CA ARG A 71 25.04 20.06 40.44
C ARG A 71 24.50 21.45 40.73
N ALA A 72 25.13 22.17 41.66
CA ALA A 72 24.81 23.55 41.99
C ALA A 72 25.98 24.24 42.72
N ASP A 73 25.93 25.57 42.82
CA ASP A 73 26.90 26.34 43.62
C ASP A 73 26.60 26.21 45.12
N GLU A 74 25.32 26.18 45.49
CA GLU A 74 24.84 25.98 46.86
C GLU A 74 23.56 25.14 46.90
N ILE A 75 23.49 24.21 47.86
CA ILE A 75 22.27 23.47 48.18
C ILE A 75 22.05 23.57 49.69
N SER A 76 20.87 24.03 50.08
CA SER A 76 20.44 24.08 51.48
C SER A 76 19.21 23.21 51.68
N TYR A 77 19.21 22.40 52.74
CA TYR A 77 18.09 21.56 53.14
C TYR A 77 17.67 21.90 54.57
N ASN A 78 16.49 22.47 54.71
CA ASN A 78 15.83 22.68 56.00
C ASN A 78 14.96 21.45 56.30
N MET A 79 15.43 20.63 57.24
CA MET A 79 14.78 19.37 57.62
C MET A 79 13.46 19.59 58.39
N ARG A 80 13.27 20.76 59.01
CA ARG A 80 12.06 21.06 59.79
C ARG A 80 10.87 21.34 58.90
N ASP A 81 11.10 22.14 57.85
CA ASP A 81 10.07 22.58 56.91
C ASP A 81 10.06 21.72 55.64
N ASP A 82 10.87 20.65 55.62
CA ASP A 82 11.16 19.78 54.46
C ASP A 82 11.36 20.57 53.16
N ARG A 83 12.29 21.52 53.20
CA ARG A 83 12.52 22.49 52.12
C ARG A 83 13.94 22.46 51.63
N ILE A 84 14.12 22.12 50.36
CA ILE A 84 15.40 22.09 49.65
C ILE A 84 15.45 23.32 48.74
N ILE A 85 16.55 24.06 48.80
CA ILE A 85 16.83 25.16 47.87
C ILE A 85 18.20 24.90 47.26
N ALA A 86 18.24 24.72 45.95
CA ALA A 86 19.46 24.72 45.15
C ALA A 86 19.55 26.06 44.40
N SER A 87 20.71 26.72 44.47
CA SER A 87 20.93 28.02 43.84
C SER A 87 22.30 28.11 43.20
N GLY A 88 22.36 28.83 42.08
CA GLY A 88 23.58 29.04 41.30
C GLY A 88 23.91 27.83 40.42
N ASN A 89 23.89 28.02 39.11
CA ASN A 89 24.26 27.03 38.09
C ASN A 89 23.67 25.63 38.36
N VAL A 90 22.36 25.56 38.66
CA VAL A 90 21.71 24.28 38.95
C VAL A 90 21.62 23.48 37.66
N VAL A 91 22.17 22.27 37.65
CA VAL A 91 22.14 21.34 36.51
C VAL A 91 21.73 19.96 37.01
N LEU A 92 20.62 19.43 36.49
CA LEU A 92 20.15 18.08 36.74
C LEU A 92 20.27 17.26 35.46
N ASN A 93 21.08 16.20 35.52
CA ASN A 93 21.13 15.19 34.48
C ASN A 93 20.26 14.01 34.91
N GLU A 94 19.26 13.68 34.10
CA GLU A 94 18.37 12.54 34.28
C GLU A 94 18.97 11.27 33.67
N GLU A 95 18.48 10.11 34.12
CA GLU A 95 18.95 8.80 33.65
C GLU A 95 18.64 8.55 32.16
N ASN A 96 17.54 9.10 31.67
CA ASN A 96 17.10 8.99 30.28
C ASN A 96 17.92 9.85 29.29
N GLY A 97 18.87 10.66 29.79
CA GLY A 97 19.69 11.57 29.00
C GLY A 97 19.20 13.01 28.93
N ASP A 98 18.05 13.34 29.54
CA ASP A 98 17.57 14.71 29.63
C ASP A 98 18.44 15.54 30.58
N ILE A 99 18.62 16.82 30.24
CA ILE A 99 19.41 17.77 31.03
C ILE A 99 18.55 18.98 31.33
N HIS A 100 18.32 19.25 32.61
CA HIS A 100 17.62 20.44 33.10
C HIS A 100 18.61 21.40 33.74
N THR A 101 18.48 22.68 33.45
CA THR A 101 19.29 23.75 34.02
C THR A 101 18.39 24.84 34.59
N ALA A 102 18.79 25.46 35.70
CA ALA A 102 18.04 26.51 36.36
C ALA A 102 18.94 27.45 37.17
N GLU A 103 18.46 28.66 37.44
CA GLU A 103 19.14 29.61 38.32
C GLU A 103 18.88 29.29 39.79
N ARG A 104 17.64 28.87 40.09
CA ARG A 104 17.20 28.48 41.42
C ARG A 104 16.12 27.40 41.31
N VAL A 105 16.23 26.39 42.16
CA VAL A 105 15.22 25.34 42.35
C VAL A 105 14.87 25.28 43.82
N GLU A 106 13.59 25.21 44.12
CA GLU A 106 13.06 25.03 45.45
C GLU A 106 12.11 23.84 45.44
N LEU A 107 12.31 22.89 46.35
CA LEU A 107 11.50 21.66 46.46
C LEU A 107 11.01 21.51 47.89
N VAL A 108 9.75 21.12 48.05
CA VAL A 108 9.11 20.85 49.35
C VAL A 108 8.24 19.59 49.27
N ASP A 109 7.82 19.09 50.44
CA ASP A 109 6.90 17.95 50.57
C ASP A 109 7.42 16.71 49.85
N GLU A 110 8.56 16.20 50.30
CA GLU A 110 9.26 15.05 49.73
C GLU A 110 9.56 15.25 48.23
N MET A 111 9.86 16.50 47.83
CA MET A 111 10.10 16.93 46.45
C MET A 111 8.88 16.85 45.52
N LYS A 112 7.66 16.66 46.06
CA LYS A 112 6.44 16.60 45.25
C LYS A 112 6.02 17.97 44.73
N THR A 113 6.33 19.02 45.49
CA THR A 113 6.01 20.40 45.10
C THR A 113 7.31 21.15 44.88
N GLY A 114 7.38 21.91 43.78
CA GLY A 114 8.60 22.56 43.37
C GLY A 114 8.39 23.89 42.68
N PHE A 115 9.34 24.80 42.86
CA PHE A 115 9.44 26.05 42.11
C PHE A 115 10.80 26.09 41.42
N VAL A 116 10.82 26.51 40.16
CA VAL A 116 12.05 26.69 39.38
C VAL A 116 12.05 28.06 38.72
N GLU A 117 13.21 28.71 38.74
CA GLU A 117 13.46 30.00 38.09
C GLU A 117 14.54 29.84 37.00
N GLY A 118 14.26 30.35 35.80
CA GLY A 118 15.17 30.27 34.66
C GLY A 118 15.37 28.86 34.11
N LEU A 119 14.31 28.04 34.03
CA LEU A 119 14.38 26.66 33.56
C LEU A 119 14.78 26.60 32.08
N LYS A 120 15.81 25.79 31.76
CA LYS A 120 16.11 25.35 30.40
C LYS A 120 16.35 23.85 30.39
N THR A 121 15.67 23.16 29.51
CA THR A 121 15.71 21.71 29.35
C THR A 121 16.24 21.37 27.95
N TYR A 122 17.14 20.39 27.91
CA TYR A 122 17.65 19.74 26.71
C TYR A 122 17.25 18.28 26.79
N LEU A 123 16.35 17.86 25.90
CA LEU A 123 15.82 16.50 25.88
C LEU A 123 16.72 15.57 25.06
N ALA A 124 16.71 14.28 25.38
CA ALA A 124 17.50 13.26 24.70
C ALA A 124 17.17 13.12 23.19
N ASP A 125 15.95 13.48 22.77
CA ASP A 125 15.52 13.50 21.36
C ASP A 125 16.04 14.72 20.57
N GLY A 126 16.83 15.57 21.22
CA GLY A 126 17.39 16.82 20.69
C GLY A 126 16.49 18.04 20.90
N SER A 127 15.28 17.87 21.43
CA SER A 127 14.33 18.95 21.67
C SER A 127 14.75 19.83 22.84
N ARG A 128 14.26 21.06 22.83
CA ARG A 128 14.61 22.10 23.79
C ARG A 128 13.38 22.80 24.29
N PHE A 129 13.43 23.11 25.57
CA PHE A 129 12.36 23.79 26.25
C PHE A 129 12.96 24.82 27.22
N MET A 130 12.37 26.01 27.29
CA MET A 130 12.78 27.07 28.22
C MET A 130 11.55 27.69 28.87
N ALA A 131 11.64 28.06 30.14
CA ALA A 131 10.59 28.80 30.85
C ALA A 131 11.19 29.79 31.84
N ALA A 132 10.55 30.95 32.00
CA ALA A 132 11.01 31.95 32.97
C ALA A 132 10.81 31.45 34.41
N LYS A 133 9.67 30.82 34.68
CA LYS A 133 9.31 30.21 35.96
C LYS A 133 8.54 28.91 35.74
N GLY A 134 8.68 27.98 36.67
CA GLY A 134 7.89 26.76 36.71
C GLY A 134 7.43 26.44 38.12
N ASN A 135 6.20 25.96 38.26
CA ASN A 135 5.63 25.44 39.49
C ASN A 135 5.20 24.00 39.24
N ARG A 136 5.66 23.08 40.08
CA ARG A 136 5.22 21.68 40.14
C ARG A 136 4.36 21.50 41.37
N GLU A 137 3.18 20.90 41.21
CA GLU A 137 2.23 20.65 42.28
C GLU A 137 1.94 19.14 42.39
N ASN A 138 2.02 18.60 43.61
CA ASN A 138 1.66 17.23 43.97
C ASN A 138 2.30 16.12 43.11
N ALA A 139 3.48 16.38 42.55
CA ALA A 139 4.17 15.51 41.60
C ALA A 139 3.34 15.11 40.37
N GLN A 140 2.34 15.90 39.96
CA GLN A 140 1.43 15.56 38.85
C GLN A 140 1.35 16.65 37.78
N THR A 141 1.31 17.91 38.21
CA THR A 141 1.09 19.03 37.30
C THR A 141 2.28 19.97 37.36
N THR A 142 2.85 20.29 36.20
CA THR A 142 3.91 21.29 36.07
C THR A 142 3.42 22.44 35.20
N THR A 143 3.29 23.61 35.79
CA THR A 143 2.87 24.85 35.12
C THR A 143 4.07 25.75 34.91
N MET A 144 4.29 26.20 33.69
CA MET A 144 5.48 26.93 33.27
C MET A 144 5.08 28.25 32.61
N GLU A 145 5.64 29.36 33.08
CA GLU A 145 5.32 30.71 32.61
C GLU A 145 6.34 31.20 31.58
N SER A 146 5.85 31.89 30.54
CA SER A 146 6.66 32.43 29.43
C SER A 146 7.57 31.37 28.82
N ALA A 147 6.95 30.29 28.35
CA ALA A 147 7.66 29.11 27.90
C ALA A 147 7.88 29.09 26.38
N ILE A 148 9.00 28.50 25.97
CA ILE A 148 9.44 28.35 24.58
C ILE A 148 9.81 26.89 24.34
N TYR A 149 9.28 26.28 23.28
CA TYR A 149 9.59 24.91 22.87
C TYR A 149 10.07 24.88 21.41
N THR A 150 11.11 24.10 21.13
CA THR A 150 11.55 23.79 19.76
C THR A 150 12.24 22.42 19.69
N PRO A 151 11.91 21.56 18.71
CA PRO A 151 12.66 20.33 18.44
C PRO A 151 13.83 20.55 17.47
N CYS A 152 14.10 21.79 17.07
CA CYS A 152 15.18 22.13 16.15
C CYS A 152 16.50 22.35 16.89
N GLU A 153 17.60 21.84 16.33
CA GLU A 153 18.93 22.22 16.80
C GLU A 153 19.23 23.71 16.49
N PRO A 154 20.08 24.35 17.30
CA PRO A 154 20.48 25.74 17.11
C PRO A 154 21.39 25.81 15.89
N CYS A 155 21.38 26.95 15.23
CA CYS A 155 22.22 27.14 14.07
C CYS A 155 23.71 27.07 14.48
N LYS A 156 24.49 26.17 13.84
CA LYS A 156 25.91 25.96 14.17
C LYS A 156 26.77 27.21 13.96
N SER A 157 26.43 28.04 12.97
CA SER A 157 27.18 29.26 12.65
C SER A 157 26.80 30.46 13.52
N ASP A 158 25.58 30.46 14.05
CA ASP A 158 25.02 31.55 14.84
C ASP A 158 24.00 30.98 15.85
N PRO A 159 24.46 30.55 17.03
CA PRO A 159 23.59 29.92 18.04
C PRO A 159 22.45 30.82 18.54
N ASP A 160 22.55 32.14 18.36
CA ASP A 160 21.56 33.12 18.80
C ASP A 160 20.44 33.35 17.76
N LYS A 161 20.59 32.77 16.57
CA LYS A 161 19.57 32.83 15.52
C LYS A 161 18.33 32.03 15.91
N ASP A 162 17.15 32.60 15.68
CA ASP A 162 15.88 31.92 15.89
C ASP A 162 15.83 30.56 15.16
N PRO A 163 15.27 29.51 15.80
CA PRO A 163 15.15 28.19 15.20
C PRO A 163 14.22 28.20 13.97
N VAL A 164 14.29 27.13 13.18
CA VAL A 164 13.42 26.95 11.99
C VAL A 164 11.95 27.11 12.39
N TRP A 165 11.55 26.48 13.50
CA TRP A 165 10.26 26.75 14.12
C TRP A 165 10.31 26.61 15.64
N GLN A 166 9.41 27.30 16.33
CA GLN A 166 9.22 27.20 17.78
C GLN A 166 7.79 27.57 18.18
N ILE A 167 7.38 27.13 19.38
CA ILE A 167 6.15 27.56 20.04
C ILE A 167 6.53 28.44 21.22
N LYS A 168 5.98 29.65 21.29
CA LYS A 168 6.03 30.52 22.46
C LYS A 168 4.65 30.61 23.11
N ALA A 169 4.55 30.39 24.41
CA ALA A 169 3.28 30.45 25.13
C ALA A 169 3.42 31.23 26.43
N SER A 170 2.36 31.91 26.85
CA SER A 170 2.37 32.61 28.14
C SER A 170 2.37 31.64 29.31
N GLU A 171 1.71 30.49 29.14
CA GLU A 171 1.61 29.41 30.13
C GLU A 171 1.61 28.07 29.40
N VAL A 172 2.42 27.12 29.89
CA VAL A 172 2.44 25.72 29.45
C VAL A 172 2.20 24.84 30.67
N THR A 173 1.23 23.95 30.58
CA THR A 173 0.93 22.98 31.64
C THR A 173 1.19 21.58 31.12
N HIS A 174 2.10 20.85 31.78
CA HIS A 174 2.28 19.41 31.61
C HIS A 174 1.53 18.69 32.73
N ASP A 175 0.59 17.84 32.32
CA ASP A 175 -0.22 17.00 33.18
C ASP A 175 0.19 15.54 32.94
N GLU A 176 0.99 15.00 33.86
CA GLU A 176 1.56 13.63 33.76
C GLU A 176 0.47 12.56 33.86
N LYS A 177 -0.62 12.84 34.60
CA LYS A 177 -1.72 11.89 34.76
C LYS A 177 -2.52 11.77 33.46
N GLU A 178 -2.73 12.89 32.77
CA GLU A 178 -3.45 12.94 31.50
C GLU A 178 -2.56 12.72 30.28
N ASN A 179 -1.23 12.58 30.45
CA ASN A 179 -0.21 12.48 29.40
C ASN A 179 -0.35 13.62 28.37
N ARG A 180 -0.53 14.85 28.86
CA ARG A 180 -0.94 16.00 28.05
C ARG A 180 -0.09 17.23 28.34
N ILE A 181 0.35 17.89 27.27
CA ILE A 181 0.93 19.23 27.31
C ILE A 181 -0.11 20.20 26.75
N SER A 182 -0.42 21.25 27.49
CA SER A 182 -1.33 22.31 27.06
C SER A 182 -0.65 23.68 27.10
N TYR A 183 -1.02 24.55 26.16
CA TYR A 183 -0.42 25.85 25.91
C TYR A 183 -1.53 26.90 25.92
N ARG A 184 -1.33 27.99 26.65
CA ARG A 184 -2.21 29.17 26.60
C ARG A 184 -1.53 30.31 25.86
N ASN A 185 -2.32 31.01 25.04
CA ASN A 185 -1.86 32.12 24.20
C ASN A 185 -0.61 31.73 23.37
N ALA A 186 -0.64 30.54 22.79
CA ALA A 186 0.48 29.99 22.04
C ALA A 186 0.63 30.71 20.69
N ARG A 187 1.88 31.03 20.35
CA ARG A 187 2.29 31.58 19.07
C ARG A 187 3.24 30.60 18.42
N PHE A 188 2.90 30.18 17.20
CA PHE A 188 3.79 29.38 16.38
C PHE A 188 4.63 30.33 15.53
N GLU A 189 5.95 30.26 15.68
CA GLU A 189 6.91 31.06 14.93
C GLU A 189 7.69 30.18 13.95
N LEU A 190 7.87 30.68 12.73
CA LEU A 190 8.70 30.10 11.70
C LEU A 190 9.80 31.11 11.36
N TYR A 191 11.07 30.73 11.54
CA TYR A 191 12.22 31.65 11.40
C TYR A 191 12.05 32.97 12.18
N GLY A 192 11.51 32.90 13.40
CA GLY A 192 11.24 34.06 14.26
C GLY A 192 10.00 34.89 13.88
N VAL A 193 9.31 34.57 12.77
CA VAL A 193 8.08 35.25 12.36
C VAL A 193 6.87 34.51 12.91
N PRO A 194 5.98 35.14 13.70
CA PRO A 194 4.76 34.50 14.18
C PRO A 194 3.77 34.29 13.04
N ILE A 195 3.50 33.03 12.67
CA ILE A 195 2.60 32.67 11.57
C ILE A 195 1.21 32.22 12.04
N ALA A 196 1.08 31.76 13.29
CA ALA A 196 -0.19 31.34 13.85
C ALA A 196 -0.30 31.70 15.33
N TYR A 197 -1.53 31.98 15.76
CA TYR A 197 -1.88 32.21 17.16
C TYR A 197 -3.03 31.29 17.54
N THR A 198 -2.94 30.69 18.72
CA THR A 198 -4.02 29.92 19.33
C THR A 198 -4.21 30.32 20.79
N PRO A 199 -5.43 30.63 21.23
CA PRO A 199 -5.70 30.93 22.64
C PRO A 199 -5.45 29.71 23.54
N TYR A 200 -5.66 28.49 23.01
CA TYR A 200 -5.44 27.24 23.70
C TYR A 200 -5.10 26.11 22.71
N PHE A 201 -4.00 25.40 22.96
CA PHE A 201 -3.58 24.24 22.18
C PHE A 201 -3.10 23.14 23.11
N SER A 202 -3.29 21.87 22.76
CA SER A 202 -2.74 20.76 23.53
C SER A 202 -2.41 19.57 22.65
N HIS A 203 -1.36 18.84 23.02
CA HIS A 203 -0.97 17.58 22.39
C HIS A 203 -0.54 16.56 23.45
N ALA A 204 -0.36 15.31 23.05
CA ALA A 204 0.20 14.27 23.92
C ALA A 204 1.66 14.58 24.25
N ASP A 205 2.10 14.22 25.45
CA ASP A 205 3.50 14.40 25.87
C ASP A 205 4.48 13.36 25.27
N GLY A 206 3.99 12.46 24.40
CA GLY A 206 4.79 11.44 23.72
C GLY A 206 4.90 10.11 24.47
N SER A 207 4.40 10.03 25.72
CA SER A 207 4.38 8.78 26.50
C SER A 207 3.36 7.75 25.98
N ILE A 208 2.39 8.20 25.19
CA ILE A 208 1.29 7.41 24.66
C ILE A 208 1.31 7.41 23.12
N LYS A 209 0.92 6.27 22.54
CA LYS A 209 0.89 6.09 21.08
C LYS A 209 -0.28 6.79 20.39
N GLN A 210 -1.34 7.12 21.14
CA GLN A 210 -2.54 7.73 20.58
C GLN A 210 -3.17 8.71 21.57
N LYS A 211 -3.61 9.87 21.07
CA LYS A 211 -4.37 10.86 21.82
C LYS A 211 -5.23 11.67 20.86
N SER A 212 -6.44 12.01 21.28
CA SER A 212 -7.32 12.85 20.47
C SER A 212 -6.77 14.26 20.27
N GLY A 213 -6.92 14.80 19.07
CA GLY A 213 -6.41 16.13 18.71
C GLY A 213 -6.58 16.47 17.24
N PHE A 214 -6.28 17.73 16.89
CA PHE A 214 -6.24 18.16 15.50
C PHE A 214 -4.97 17.65 14.81
N LEU A 215 -5.14 17.13 13.60
CA LEU A 215 -4.05 16.77 12.70
C LEU A 215 -3.56 18.00 11.94
N SER A 216 -2.35 17.88 11.38
CA SER A 216 -1.76 18.96 10.58
C SER A 216 -2.66 19.32 9.40
N PRO A 217 -2.91 20.62 9.15
CA PRO A 217 -3.77 21.04 8.05
C PRO A 217 -3.10 20.80 6.69
N THR A 218 -3.91 20.61 5.67
CA THR A 218 -3.47 20.42 4.27
C THR A 218 -3.97 21.56 3.41
N PHE A 219 -3.12 22.02 2.48
CA PHE A 219 -3.45 23.08 1.53
C PHE A 219 -3.20 22.60 0.11
N GLY A 220 -4.15 22.83 -0.79
CA GLY A 220 -4.02 22.46 -2.20
C GLY A 220 -4.65 23.52 -3.09
N LEU A 221 -4.16 23.64 -4.32
CA LEU A 221 -4.81 24.38 -5.39
C LEU A 221 -5.16 23.40 -6.48
N ASP A 222 -6.41 23.46 -6.92
CA ASP A 222 -6.99 22.56 -7.90
C ASP A 222 -7.61 23.40 -9.02
N SER A 223 -7.52 22.96 -10.27
CA SER A 223 -8.10 23.75 -11.36
C SER A 223 -9.62 23.73 -11.41
N GLU A 224 -10.25 22.71 -10.82
CA GLU A 224 -11.72 22.56 -10.75
C GLU A 224 -12.27 22.99 -9.38
N LEU A 225 -11.59 22.65 -8.29
CA LEU A 225 -12.03 22.95 -6.91
C LEU A 225 -11.48 24.29 -6.37
N GLY A 226 -10.48 24.87 -7.03
CA GLY A 226 -9.79 26.09 -6.60
C GLY A 226 -8.87 25.87 -5.39
N PHE A 227 -8.68 26.92 -4.58
CA PHE A 227 -7.91 26.81 -3.34
C PHE A 227 -8.67 26.00 -2.31
N SER A 228 -7.99 25.04 -1.70
CA SER A 228 -8.51 24.18 -0.66
C SER A 228 -7.68 24.25 0.61
N ALA A 229 -8.36 24.25 1.75
CA ALA A 229 -7.75 24.16 3.07
C ALA A 229 -8.58 23.20 3.93
N GLY A 230 -7.92 22.23 4.55
CA GLY A 230 -8.58 21.24 5.38
C GLY A 230 -7.82 20.91 6.64
N THR A 231 -8.54 20.43 7.65
CA THR A 231 -7.99 19.85 8.87
C THR A 231 -8.90 18.72 9.34
N SER A 232 -8.33 17.83 10.13
CA SER A 232 -9.01 16.65 10.65
C SER A 232 -8.82 16.56 12.15
N TYR A 233 -9.83 16.08 12.86
CA TYR A 233 -9.77 15.78 14.28
C TYR A 233 -9.68 14.26 14.47
N TYR A 234 -8.56 13.79 15.01
CA TYR A 234 -8.37 12.41 15.42
C TYR A 234 -9.00 12.20 16.81
N TRP A 235 -9.80 11.16 16.94
CA TRP A 235 -10.46 10.76 18.17
C TRP A 235 -9.96 9.38 18.60
N ALA A 236 -9.04 9.36 19.56
CA ALA A 236 -8.57 8.13 20.19
C ALA A 236 -9.62 7.62 21.18
N ILE A 237 -10.51 6.72 20.73
CA ILE A 237 -11.65 6.23 21.53
C ILE A 237 -11.18 5.15 22.52
N ALA A 238 -10.42 4.17 22.04
CA ALA A 238 -9.83 3.09 22.85
C ALA A 238 -8.57 2.52 22.14
N PRO A 239 -7.73 1.69 22.80
CA PRO A 239 -6.53 1.12 22.17
C PRO A 239 -6.77 0.31 20.89
N ASP A 240 -8.00 -0.19 20.72
CA ASP A 240 -8.46 -1.06 19.63
C ASP A 240 -9.34 -0.34 18.60
N LYS A 241 -9.69 0.94 18.81
CA LYS A 241 -10.53 1.70 17.87
C LYS A 241 -10.34 3.21 17.94
N ASP A 242 -10.43 3.84 16.78
CA ASP A 242 -10.34 5.28 16.61
C ASP A 242 -11.31 5.78 15.53
N ALA A 243 -11.51 7.09 15.51
CA ALA A 243 -12.23 7.77 14.46
C ALA A 243 -11.52 9.06 14.08
N THR A 244 -11.58 9.44 12.79
CA THR A 244 -11.05 10.71 12.29
C THR A 244 -12.16 11.46 11.56
N ILE A 245 -12.38 12.73 11.89
CA ILE A 245 -13.39 13.56 11.23
C ILE A 245 -12.69 14.74 10.57
N GLY A 246 -12.80 14.85 9.25
CA GLY A 246 -12.16 15.87 8.43
C GLY A 246 -13.15 16.88 7.88
N VAL A 247 -12.69 18.12 7.72
CA VAL A 247 -13.39 19.14 6.92
C VAL A 247 -12.38 19.78 5.98
N ARG A 248 -12.71 19.83 4.69
CA ARG A 248 -11.93 20.51 3.64
C ARG A 248 -12.82 21.54 2.97
N ALA A 249 -12.45 22.81 3.08
CA ALA A 249 -13.12 23.91 2.40
C ALA A 249 -12.45 24.15 1.04
N PHE A 250 -13.25 24.54 0.05
CA PHE A 250 -12.82 24.86 -1.32
C PHE A 250 -13.30 26.27 -1.68
N THR A 251 -12.63 26.94 -2.62
CA THR A 251 -13.06 28.28 -3.08
C THR A 251 -14.12 28.24 -4.17
N GLU A 252 -14.14 27.18 -4.99
CA GLU A 252 -15.07 27.03 -6.12
C GLU A 252 -16.19 26.00 -5.85
N GLN A 253 -16.12 25.26 -4.74
CA GLN A 253 -17.11 24.24 -4.37
C GLN A 253 -17.46 24.30 -2.87
N ALA A 254 -18.56 23.68 -2.47
CA ALA A 254 -18.93 23.61 -1.06
C ALA A 254 -17.92 22.78 -0.24
N PRO A 255 -17.84 23.01 1.09
CA PRO A 255 -16.97 22.23 1.95
C PRO A 255 -17.33 20.74 1.95
N LEU A 256 -16.31 19.89 1.91
CA LEU A 256 -16.43 18.45 2.08
C LEU A 256 -16.19 18.08 3.53
N VAL A 257 -17.07 17.24 4.08
CA VAL A 257 -16.90 16.59 5.38
C VAL A 257 -16.56 15.13 5.14
N SER A 258 -15.53 14.63 5.82
CA SER A 258 -15.14 13.23 5.78
C SER A 258 -15.12 12.62 7.18
N ALA A 259 -15.34 11.32 7.25
CA ALA A 259 -15.19 10.54 8.46
C ALA A 259 -14.50 9.22 8.13
N GLU A 260 -13.60 8.79 9.01
CA GLU A 260 -12.95 7.50 9.00
C GLU A 260 -13.14 6.84 10.36
N TRP A 261 -13.40 5.54 10.36
CA TRP A 261 -13.49 4.68 11.53
C TRP A 261 -12.56 3.49 11.34
N ARG A 262 -11.70 3.23 12.32
CA ARG A 262 -10.81 2.06 12.31
C ARG A 262 -10.98 1.28 13.59
N GLN A 263 -11.09 -0.03 13.46
CA GLN A 263 -11.20 -0.94 14.59
C GLN A 263 -10.43 -2.23 14.35
N ARG A 264 -9.70 -2.67 15.38
CA ARG A 264 -8.90 -3.89 15.35
C ARG A 264 -9.19 -4.73 16.59
N TRP A 265 -9.83 -5.86 16.41
CA TRP A 265 -9.94 -6.92 17.41
C TRP A 265 -8.75 -7.87 17.32
N ASP A 266 -8.65 -8.84 18.24
CA ASP A 266 -7.56 -9.83 18.24
C ASP A 266 -7.50 -10.66 16.95
N ASN A 267 -8.66 -10.94 16.37
CA ASN A 267 -8.82 -11.80 15.20
C ASN A 267 -9.64 -11.14 14.07
N ALA A 268 -9.77 -9.82 14.09
CA ALA A 268 -10.51 -9.10 13.07
C ALA A 268 -10.05 -7.64 12.93
N SER A 269 -10.28 -7.06 11.76
CA SER A 269 -10.09 -5.64 11.50
C SER A 269 -11.23 -5.09 10.65
N LEU A 270 -11.56 -3.82 10.85
CA LEU A 270 -12.53 -3.07 10.07
C LEU A 270 -12.00 -1.65 9.88
N MET A 271 -12.03 -1.17 8.64
CA MET A 271 -11.86 0.23 8.28
C MET A 271 -13.08 0.66 7.48
N ALA A 272 -13.67 1.80 7.83
CA ALA A 272 -14.75 2.40 7.06
C ALA A 272 -14.52 3.90 6.95
N ASN A 273 -14.66 4.45 5.76
CA ASN A 273 -14.56 5.87 5.51
C ASN A 273 -15.66 6.35 4.56
N GLY A 274 -16.00 7.62 4.67
CA GLY A 274 -16.97 8.25 3.80
C GLY A 274 -16.76 9.75 3.76
N GLY A 275 -17.26 10.33 2.68
CA GLY A 275 -17.22 11.76 2.41
C GLY A 275 -18.59 12.25 1.98
N LEU A 276 -18.91 13.49 2.31
CA LEU A 276 -20.15 14.14 1.90
C LEU A 276 -19.90 15.62 1.61
N THR A 277 -20.46 16.10 0.50
CA THR A 277 -20.43 17.50 0.08
C THR A 277 -21.73 17.86 -0.63
N TYR A 278 -21.94 19.15 -0.88
CA TYR A 278 -23.07 19.66 -1.66
C TYR A 278 -22.53 20.43 -2.86
N SER A 279 -22.47 19.81 -4.03
CA SER A 279 -21.69 20.35 -5.17
C SER A 279 -22.41 20.18 -6.49
N GLU A 280 -22.12 21.09 -7.42
CA GLU A 280 -22.50 20.97 -8.83
C GLU A 280 -21.54 20.01 -9.55
N ARG A 281 -22.00 19.41 -10.64
CA ARG A 281 -21.18 18.60 -11.54
C ARG A 281 -21.40 18.99 -12.99
N THR A 282 -20.40 18.75 -13.83
CA THR A 282 -20.49 19.03 -15.26
C THR A 282 -20.51 17.72 -16.02
N ASP A 283 -21.67 17.40 -16.58
CA ASP A 283 -21.85 16.22 -17.40
C ASP A 283 -21.61 16.59 -18.87
N SER A 284 -21.21 15.61 -19.67
CA SER A 284 -21.12 15.76 -21.13
C SER A 284 -22.02 14.75 -21.82
N ALA A 285 -22.87 15.23 -22.74
CA ALA A 285 -23.66 14.37 -23.61
C ALA A 285 -23.50 14.83 -25.06
N ASN A 286 -23.18 13.92 -25.98
CA ASN A 286 -22.93 14.22 -27.40
C ASN A 286 -21.88 15.33 -27.62
N GLY A 287 -20.87 15.42 -26.76
CA GLY A 287 -19.82 16.46 -26.81
C GLY A 287 -20.29 17.85 -26.41
N VAL A 288 -21.46 17.98 -25.78
CA VAL A 288 -21.97 19.23 -25.20
C VAL A 288 -21.96 19.09 -23.68
N ASN A 289 -21.24 20.00 -23.03
CA ASN A 289 -21.18 20.05 -21.57
C ASN A 289 -22.38 20.81 -21.02
N PHE A 290 -23.00 20.28 -19.97
CA PHE A 290 -24.05 20.95 -19.21
C PHE A 290 -23.81 20.74 -17.71
N THR A 291 -24.10 21.76 -16.92
CA THR A 291 -23.93 21.73 -15.47
C THR A 291 -25.23 21.27 -14.83
N GLN A 292 -25.13 20.24 -13.98
CA GLN A 292 -26.22 19.79 -13.13
C GLN A 292 -26.29 20.67 -11.87
N ASP A 293 -27.50 20.92 -11.39
CA ASP A 293 -27.72 21.67 -10.16
C ASP A 293 -27.06 20.96 -8.96
N ALA A 294 -26.68 21.76 -7.95
CA ALA A 294 -26.00 21.24 -6.77
C ALA A 294 -26.86 20.21 -6.02
N GLU A 295 -26.27 19.06 -5.72
CA GLU A 295 -26.87 17.99 -4.94
C GLU A 295 -25.91 17.42 -3.89
N TRP A 296 -26.45 16.61 -2.97
CA TRP A 296 -25.63 15.92 -1.99
C TRP A 296 -24.88 14.78 -2.67
N ARG A 297 -23.55 14.86 -2.63
CA ARG A 297 -22.65 13.89 -3.26
C ARG A 297 -21.68 13.33 -2.24
N GLY A 298 -21.38 12.05 -2.33
CA GLY A 298 -20.66 11.33 -1.28
C GLY A 298 -20.24 9.93 -1.65
N HIS A 299 -19.47 9.32 -0.75
CA HIS A 299 -19.07 7.92 -0.85
C HIS A 299 -19.12 7.23 0.50
N LEU A 300 -19.16 5.90 0.46
CA LEU A 300 -18.96 5.01 1.59
C LEU A 300 -18.08 3.85 1.16
N PHE A 301 -16.90 3.76 1.74
CA PHE A 301 -16.00 2.62 1.60
C PHE A 301 -15.87 1.91 2.94
N ALA A 302 -15.92 0.58 2.94
CA ALA A 302 -15.69 -0.23 4.13
C ALA A 302 -15.01 -1.54 3.77
N ASN A 303 -13.90 -1.83 4.44
CA ASN A 303 -13.18 -3.08 4.28
C ASN A 303 -13.00 -3.76 5.65
N GLY A 304 -13.35 -5.03 5.73
CA GLY A 304 -13.27 -5.79 6.97
C GLY A 304 -12.81 -7.22 6.74
N LEU A 305 -12.08 -7.74 7.72
CA LEU A 305 -11.51 -9.09 7.71
C LEU A 305 -11.67 -9.73 9.08
N TRP A 306 -12.16 -10.96 9.13
CA TRP A 306 -12.36 -11.75 10.34
C TRP A 306 -11.70 -13.12 10.19
N ASP A 307 -10.61 -13.34 10.91
CA ASP A 307 -10.01 -14.65 11.11
C ASP A 307 -10.82 -15.41 12.18
N MET A 308 -11.89 -16.09 11.77
CA MET A 308 -12.80 -16.80 12.68
C MET A 308 -12.07 -17.91 13.47
N ASN A 309 -11.11 -18.59 12.84
CA ASN A 309 -10.18 -19.56 13.44
C ASN A 309 -9.02 -19.83 12.45
N ASP A 310 -8.07 -20.70 12.85
CA ASP A 310 -6.89 -21.10 12.05
C ASP A 310 -7.19 -21.61 10.62
N LYS A 311 -8.45 -21.89 10.29
CA LYS A 311 -8.87 -22.43 9.01
C LYS A 311 -9.92 -21.62 8.29
N TRP A 312 -10.57 -20.66 8.92
CA TRP A 312 -11.70 -19.93 8.35
C TRP A 312 -11.47 -18.44 8.47
N ARG A 313 -11.61 -17.76 7.34
CA ARG A 313 -11.59 -16.31 7.24
C ARG A 313 -12.84 -15.85 6.51
N SER A 314 -13.35 -14.70 6.88
CA SER A 314 -14.41 -14.01 6.13
C SER A 314 -14.04 -12.56 5.99
N GLY A 315 -14.51 -11.92 4.92
CA GLY A 315 -14.28 -10.51 4.71
C GLY A 315 -15.46 -9.84 4.03
N LEU A 316 -15.42 -8.51 4.07
CA LEU A 316 -16.33 -7.64 3.37
C LEU A 316 -15.54 -6.49 2.74
N ASN A 317 -15.88 -6.15 1.51
CA ASN A 317 -15.46 -4.95 0.83
C ASN A 317 -16.72 -4.27 0.29
N ILE A 318 -17.02 -3.07 0.76
CA ILE A 318 -18.18 -2.30 0.33
C ILE A 318 -17.66 -0.99 -0.22
N GLN A 319 -18.04 -0.68 -1.45
CA GLN A 319 -17.67 0.54 -2.14
C GLN A 319 -18.90 1.11 -2.83
N TYR A 320 -19.25 2.33 -2.45
CA TYR A 320 -20.39 3.03 -3.02
C TYR A 320 -20.06 4.51 -3.22
N ALA A 321 -20.44 5.04 -4.38
CA ALA A 321 -20.42 6.46 -4.68
C ALA A 321 -21.82 6.93 -5.08
N SER A 322 -22.15 8.19 -4.78
CA SER A 322 -23.42 8.80 -5.18
C SER A 322 -23.58 8.96 -6.68
N ASP A 323 -22.46 9.15 -7.37
CA ASP A 323 -22.37 9.44 -8.80
C ASP A 323 -21.00 9.03 -9.35
N ASP A 324 -20.88 9.06 -10.67
CA ASP A 324 -19.74 8.63 -11.50
C ASP A 324 -18.53 9.58 -11.46
N GLN A 325 -18.74 10.87 -11.12
CA GLN A 325 -17.66 11.87 -11.11
C GLN A 325 -17.09 12.14 -9.72
N TYR A 326 -17.86 11.90 -8.65
CA TYR A 326 -17.53 12.38 -7.30
C TYR A 326 -16.18 11.86 -6.78
N LEU A 327 -15.86 10.58 -7.01
CA LEU A 327 -14.62 9.99 -6.50
C LEU A 327 -13.38 10.60 -7.16
N ARG A 328 -13.43 10.83 -8.47
CA ARG A 328 -12.34 11.43 -9.26
C ARG A 328 -12.20 12.92 -8.94
N GLN A 329 -13.32 13.64 -8.94
CA GLN A 329 -13.35 15.08 -8.71
C GLN A 329 -12.75 15.47 -7.34
N TYR A 330 -12.92 14.64 -6.30
CA TYR A 330 -12.40 14.90 -4.96
C TYR A 330 -11.16 14.07 -4.59
N ASP A 331 -10.54 13.39 -5.56
CA ASP A 331 -9.32 12.58 -5.40
C ASP A 331 -9.44 11.49 -4.32
N PHE A 332 -10.58 10.79 -4.29
CA PHE A 332 -10.80 9.60 -3.44
C PHE A 332 -10.44 8.29 -4.14
N SER A 333 -10.72 8.19 -5.44
CA SER A 333 -10.42 7.02 -6.27
C SER A 333 -10.55 7.36 -7.75
N SER A 334 -9.77 6.68 -8.58
CA SER A 334 -9.81 6.74 -10.04
C SER A 334 -10.27 5.41 -10.67
N GLU A 335 -10.94 4.56 -9.89
CA GLU A 335 -11.52 3.31 -10.38
C GLU A 335 -12.71 3.56 -11.30
N ASP A 336 -12.85 2.72 -12.33
CA ASP A 336 -13.98 2.75 -13.27
C ASP A 336 -15.18 1.95 -12.79
N VAL A 337 -14.93 0.92 -11.97
CA VAL A 337 -15.97 0.03 -11.44
C VAL A 337 -15.69 -0.23 -9.97
N LEU A 338 -16.69 0.04 -9.11
CA LEU A 338 -16.60 -0.22 -7.69
C LEU A 338 -17.10 -1.64 -7.38
N GLU A 339 -16.19 -2.50 -6.94
CA GLU A 339 -16.50 -3.86 -6.53
C GLU A 339 -16.93 -3.92 -5.06
N ASN A 340 -18.10 -4.53 -4.82
CA ASN A 340 -18.62 -4.85 -3.50
C ASN A 340 -18.60 -6.37 -3.32
N GLU A 341 -17.86 -6.86 -2.33
CA GLU A 341 -17.68 -8.29 -2.06
C GLU A 341 -18.04 -8.63 -0.61
N VAL A 342 -18.71 -9.76 -0.43
CA VAL A 342 -18.76 -10.46 0.86
C VAL A 342 -18.31 -11.89 0.64
N PHE A 343 -17.32 -12.34 1.41
CA PHE A 343 -16.73 -13.66 1.20
C PHE A 343 -16.48 -14.44 2.49
N ALA A 344 -16.42 -15.75 2.35
CA ALA A 344 -15.91 -16.68 3.34
C ALA A 344 -14.98 -17.69 2.67
N GLU A 345 -13.80 -17.87 3.25
CA GLU A 345 -12.78 -18.76 2.75
C GLU A 345 -12.27 -19.71 3.82
N ARG A 346 -11.80 -20.86 3.35
CA ARG A 346 -11.32 -21.96 4.15
C ARG A 346 -9.96 -22.43 3.69
N PHE A 347 -9.02 -22.48 4.64
CA PHE A 347 -7.68 -23.02 4.47
C PHE A 347 -7.54 -24.31 5.28
N SER A 348 -7.16 -25.40 4.62
CA SER A 348 -6.89 -26.67 5.32
C SER A 348 -5.75 -27.44 4.66
N GLY A 349 -4.52 -27.17 5.08
CA GLY A 349 -3.33 -27.81 4.50
C GLY A 349 -3.12 -27.35 3.06
N ARG A 350 -3.34 -28.24 2.09
CA ARG A 350 -3.24 -27.96 0.64
C ARG A 350 -4.60 -27.72 -0.02
N HIS A 351 -5.65 -27.58 0.77
CA HIS A 351 -7.02 -27.41 0.28
C HIS A 351 -7.48 -25.98 0.54
N TYR A 352 -8.13 -25.39 -0.46
CA TYR A 352 -8.70 -24.05 -0.43
C TYR A 352 -10.17 -24.12 -0.86
N THR A 353 -11.03 -23.38 -0.19
CA THR A 353 -12.42 -23.15 -0.61
C THR A 353 -12.75 -21.70 -0.37
N ALA A 354 -13.39 -21.03 -1.31
CA ALA A 354 -13.97 -19.71 -1.14
C ALA A 354 -15.41 -19.69 -1.63
N ALA A 355 -16.26 -18.93 -0.94
CA ALA A 355 -17.60 -18.60 -1.36
C ALA A 355 -17.76 -17.08 -1.28
N ARG A 356 -18.27 -16.47 -2.35
CA ARG A 356 -18.32 -15.02 -2.55
C ARG A 356 -19.68 -14.59 -3.09
N LEU A 357 -20.07 -13.39 -2.69
CA LEU A 357 -21.15 -12.61 -3.29
C LEU A 357 -20.54 -11.31 -3.77
N ILE A 358 -20.67 -10.99 -5.06
CA ILE A 358 -20.06 -9.80 -5.65
C ILE A 358 -21.13 -8.98 -6.36
N SER A 359 -21.09 -7.67 -6.16
CA SER A 359 -21.93 -6.70 -6.85
C SER A 359 -21.05 -5.54 -7.33
N TYR A 360 -21.36 -5.00 -8.50
CA TYR A 360 -20.58 -3.95 -9.14
C TYR A 360 -21.39 -2.66 -9.24
N GLN A 361 -20.73 -1.51 -9.06
CA GLN A 361 -21.25 -0.21 -9.45
C GLN A 361 -20.33 0.38 -10.51
N ASP A 362 -20.84 0.52 -11.73
CA ASP A 362 -20.13 1.19 -12.82
C ASP A 362 -20.12 2.72 -12.57
N VAL A 363 -18.93 3.30 -12.51
CA VAL A 363 -18.71 4.74 -12.34
C VAL A 363 -17.95 5.33 -13.54
N ARG A 364 -17.94 4.63 -14.68
CA ARG A 364 -17.44 5.18 -15.95
C ARG A 364 -18.35 6.30 -16.43
N ILE A 365 -17.73 7.33 -17.01
CA ILE A 365 -18.42 8.55 -17.45
C ILE A 365 -18.78 8.43 -18.94
N GLY A 366 -20.01 8.79 -19.31
CA GLY A 366 -20.47 8.85 -20.71
C GLY A 366 -21.23 7.62 -21.22
N GLU A 367 -21.29 7.43 -22.55
CA GLU A 367 -22.14 6.41 -23.21
C GLU A 367 -21.72 4.95 -22.96
N LEU A 368 -20.60 4.74 -22.26
CA LEU A 368 -20.09 3.42 -21.83
C LEU A 368 -20.89 2.83 -20.64
N GLN A 369 -21.81 3.58 -20.03
CA GLN A 369 -22.71 3.13 -18.95
C GLN A 369 -23.77 2.11 -19.38
N ASN A 370 -23.85 1.74 -20.66
CA ASN A 370 -24.93 0.88 -21.18
C ASN A 370 -24.63 -0.63 -21.12
N GLU A 371 -23.53 -1.06 -20.50
CA GLU A 371 -23.23 -2.48 -20.28
C GLU A 371 -23.63 -2.91 -18.85
N ASP A 372 -24.71 -3.68 -18.76
CA ASP A 372 -25.21 -4.22 -17.48
C ASP A 372 -24.23 -5.25 -16.90
N GLN A 373 -23.59 -4.89 -15.79
CA GLN A 373 -22.65 -5.75 -15.08
C GLN A 373 -23.41 -6.79 -14.23
N PRO A 374 -23.10 -8.09 -14.36
CA PRO A 374 -23.81 -9.11 -13.59
C PRO A 374 -23.45 -9.05 -12.11
N GLN A 375 -24.44 -9.25 -11.25
CA GLN A 375 -24.23 -9.61 -9.86
C GLN A 375 -23.85 -11.09 -9.76
N ILE A 376 -22.83 -11.39 -8.98
CA ILE A 376 -22.33 -12.76 -8.76
C ILE A 376 -22.96 -13.32 -7.49
N LEU A 377 -23.95 -14.19 -7.63
CA LEU A 377 -24.82 -14.69 -6.56
C LEU A 377 -25.12 -16.21 -6.67
N PRO A 378 -24.32 -17.08 -6.04
CA PRO A 378 -22.97 -16.88 -5.51
C PRO A 378 -21.88 -17.37 -6.49
N GLU A 379 -20.63 -17.03 -6.20
CA GLU A 379 -19.47 -17.80 -6.65
C GLU A 379 -18.99 -18.72 -5.53
N VAL A 380 -18.73 -19.99 -5.83
CA VAL A 380 -18.06 -20.93 -4.91
C VAL A 380 -16.96 -21.66 -5.66
N VAL A 381 -15.72 -21.50 -5.23
CA VAL A 381 -14.57 -22.20 -5.79
C VAL A 381 -13.93 -23.08 -4.72
N SER A 382 -13.50 -24.28 -5.09
CA SER A 382 -12.82 -25.18 -4.17
C SER A 382 -11.75 -26.00 -4.87
N GLU A 383 -10.55 -25.97 -4.32
CA GLU A 383 -9.40 -26.73 -4.82
C GLU A 383 -8.89 -27.70 -3.74
N TRP A 384 -8.73 -28.95 -4.15
CA TRP A 384 -8.24 -30.02 -3.30
C TRP A 384 -7.03 -30.68 -3.95
N ILE A 385 -5.87 -30.57 -3.30
CA ILE A 385 -4.64 -31.18 -3.77
C ILE A 385 -4.23 -32.35 -2.87
N GLY A 386 -3.98 -33.51 -3.48
CA GLY A 386 -3.45 -34.68 -2.78
C GLY A 386 -1.95 -34.58 -2.46
N GLU A 387 -1.49 -35.42 -1.52
CA GLU A 387 -0.05 -35.52 -1.23
C GLU A 387 0.76 -36.07 -2.41
N PRO A 388 2.04 -35.70 -2.54
CA PRO A 388 2.94 -36.31 -3.52
C PRO A 388 3.02 -37.83 -3.33
N GLY A 389 2.81 -38.59 -4.40
CA GLY A 389 2.80 -40.05 -4.36
C GLY A 389 1.53 -40.65 -3.76
N ALA A 390 0.49 -39.85 -3.51
CA ALA A 390 -0.77 -40.33 -2.92
C ALA A 390 -1.48 -41.41 -3.76
N ILE A 391 -1.16 -41.55 -5.05
CA ILE A 391 -1.64 -42.66 -5.88
C ILE A 391 -0.58 -43.77 -5.93
N PRO A 392 -0.75 -44.90 -5.22
CA PRO A 392 0.33 -45.86 -5.00
C PRO A 392 0.89 -46.53 -6.26
N LEU A 393 0.07 -46.68 -7.31
CA LEU A 393 0.45 -47.42 -8.53
C LEU A 393 1.19 -46.55 -9.55
N ILE A 394 0.77 -45.30 -9.73
CA ILE A 394 1.27 -44.40 -10.77
C ILE A 394 2.01 -43.20 -10.20
N GLY A 395 2.11 -43.07 -8.87
CA GLY A 395 2.71 -41.92 -8.20
C GLY A 395 2.02 -40.60 -8.60
N GLY A 396 2.77 -39.51 -8.52
CA GLY A 396 2.23 -38.17 -8.83
C GLY A 396 1.28 -37.66 -7.76
N ARG A 397 0.58 -36.58 -8.08
CA ARG A 397 -0.43 -35.93 -7.23
C ARG A 397 -1.76 -35.89 -7.97
N TRP A 398 -2.86 -36.06 -7.24
CA TRP A 398 -4.19 -35.78 -7.76
C TRP A 398 -4.59 -34.36 -7.38
N SER A 399 -5.50 -33.78 -8.17
CA SER A 399 -6.22 -32.55 -7.83
C SER A 399 -7.71 -32.72 -8.11
N LEU A 400 -8.54 -32.01 -7.36
CA LEU A 400 -9.97 -31.88 -7.60
C LEU A 400 -10.35 -30.41 -7.44
N GLN A 401 -10.90 -29.82 -8.49
CA GLN A 401 -11.34 -28.43 -8.51
C GLN A 401 -12.84 -28.39 -8.78
N GLY A 402 -13.59 -27.68 -7.94
CA GLY A 402 -15.01 -27.39 -8.13
C GLY A 402 -15.24 -25.89 -8.28
N SER A 403 -16.15 -25.50 -9.15
CA SER A 403 -16.61 -24.12 -9.32
C SER A 403 -18.13 -24.12 -9.47
N LEU A 404 -18.81 -23.27 -8.70
CA LEU A 404 -20.21 -22.90 -8.88
C LEU A 404 -20.25 -21.39 -9.12
N LEU A 405 -21.05 -20.94 -10.07
CA LEU A 405 -21.21 -19.53 -10.38
C LEU A 405 -22.68 -19.25 -10.71
N GLY A 406 -23.27 -18.24 -10.07
CA GLY A 406 -24.53 -17.64 -10.46
C GLY A 406 -24.30 -16.20 -10.90
N LEU A 407 -24.75 -15.84 -12.10
CA LEU A 407 -24.75 -14.49 -12.64
C LEU A 407 -26.19 -14.04 -12.79
N HIS A 408 -26.50 -12.87 -12.23
CA HIS A 408 -27.81 -12.24 -12.32
C HIS A 408 -27.69 -10.81 -12.81
N ARG A 409 -28.52 -10.41 -13.76
CA ARG A 409 -28.54 -9.08 -14.38
C ARG A 409 -29.91 -8.43 -14.21
N GLU A 410 -29.95 -7.10 -14.09
CA GLU A 410 -31.22 -6.40 -13.94
C GLU A 410 -31.93 -6.24 -15.30
N GLY A 411 -33.24 -6.50 -15.36
CA GLY A 411 -34.03 -6.32 -16.58
C GLY A 411 -34.04 -7.54 -17.51
N ASN A 412 -33.67 -7.35 -18.78
CA ASN A 412 -33.68 -8.42 -19.80
C ASN A 412 -32.25 -8.86 -20.17
N GLY A 413 -31.32 -8.74 -19.22
CA GLY A 413 -29.95 -9.25 -19.35
C GLY A 413 -29.91 -10.77 -19.27
N GLN A 414 -28.84 -11.37 -19.80
CA GLN A 414 -28.65 -12.82 -19.74
C GLN A 414 -28.24 -13.25 -18.32
N ASP A 415 -29.00 -14.17 -17.74
CA ASP A 415 -28.67 -14.83 -16.47
C ASP A 415 -27.99 -16.17 -16.73
N MET A 416 -27.05 -16.57 -15.86
CA MET A 416 -26.31 -17.82 -16.01
C MET A 416 -26.09 -18.50 -14.65
N ALA A 417 -26.32 -19.81 -14.60
CA ALA A 417 -25.80 -20.67 -13.54
C ALA A 417 -24.82 -21.71 -14.13
N ARG A 418 -23.63 -21.82 -13.55
CA ARG A 418 -22.59 -22.78 -13.95
C ARG A 418 -22.19 -23.66 -12.78
N ALA A 419 -22.02 -24.95 -13.05
CA ALA A 419 -21.35 -25.88 -12.16
C ALA A 419 -20.26 -26.65 -12.92
N SER A 420 -19.03 -26.57 -12.43
CA SER A 420 -17.85 -27.20 -13.03
C SER A 420 -17.13 -28.08 -12.01
N LEU A 421 -16.69 -29.25 -12.44
CA LEU A 421 -15.87 -30.17 -11.65
C LEU A 421 -14.72 -30.70 -12.52
N GLN A 422 -13.49 -30.50 -12.07
CA GLN A 422 -12.28 -30.96 -12.75
C GLN A 422 -11.48 -31.88 -11.84
N ALA A 423 -11.28 -33.13 -12.29
CA ALA A 423 -10.33 -34.04 -11.69
C ALA A 423 -9.00 -33.97 -12.46
N GLY A 424 -7.88 -33.91 -11.75
CA GLY A 424 -6.55 -33.81 -12.33
C GLY A 424 -5.58 -34.82 -11.74
N TRP A 425 -4.57 -35.17 -12.53
CA TRP A 425 -3.41 -35.95 -12.10
C TRP A 425 -2.14 -35.41 -12.76
N LYS A 426 -1.13 -35.13 -11.94
CA LYS A 426 0.15 -34.56 -12.39
C LYS A 426 1.32 -35.36 -11.85
N ARG A 427 2.28 -35.67 -12.71
CA ARG A 427 3.52 -36.36 -12.33
C ARG A 427 4.72 -35.76 -13.06
N ARG A 428 5.75 -35.41 -12.27
CA ARG A 428 7.07 -35.05 -12.77
C ARG A 428 8.00 -36.27 -12.72
N LEU A 429 8.67 -36.52 -13.83
CA LEU A 429 9.65 -37.58 -14.04
C LEU A 429 10.99 -36.93 -14.32
N ILE A 430 12.06 -37.47 -13.74
CA ILE A 430 13.43 -37.06 -13.99
C ILE A 430 14.16 -38.30 -14.49
N SER A 431 14.64 -38.26 -15.73
CA SER A 431 15.43 -39.35 -16.30
C SER A 431 16.86 -39.35 -15.78
N ASP A 432 17.55 -40.49 -15.88
CA ASP A 432 18.96 -40.62 -15.47
C ASP A 432 19.92 -39.70 -16.22
N TYR A 433 19.54 -39.26 -17.43
CA TYR A 433 20.32 -38.33 -18.24
C TYR A 433 19.88 -36.86 -18.05
N GLY A 434 18.96 -36.56 -17.13
CA GLY A 434 18.59 -35.19 -16.74
C GLY A 434 17.39 -34.59 -17.49
N LEU A 435 16.76 -35.32 -18.43
CA LEU A 435 15.49 -34.90 -19.03
C LEU A 435 14.38 -34.88 -17.98
N LEU A 436 13.72 -33.73 -17.88
CA LEU A 436 12.54 -33.52 -17.05
C LEU A 436 11.31 -33.74 -17.93
N THR A 437 10.35 -34.53 -17.46
CA THR A 437 9.09 -34.74 -18.15
C THR A 437 7.93 -34.61 -17.16
N THR A 438 7.02 -33.70 -17.42
CA THR A 438 5.82 -33.49 -16.64
C THR A 438 4.62 -33.97 -17.45
N VAL A 439 3.89 -34.94 -16.90
CA VAL A 439 2.62 -35.41 -17.45
C VAL A 439 1.50 -34.83 -16.61
N ASP A 440 0.57 -34.13 -17.26
CA ASP A 440 -0.60 -33.49 -16.65
C ASP A 440 -1.85 -33.98 -17.38
N ALA A 441 -2.75 -34.65 -16.68
CA ALA A 441 -3.98 -35.20 -17.24
C ALA A 441 -5.17 -34.67 -16.44
N THR A 442 -6.13 -34.06 -17.13
CA THR A 442 -7.34 -33.50 -16.52
C THR A 442 -8.58 -34.04 -17.20
N MET A 443 -9.67 -34.11 -16.44
CA MET A 443 -11.00 -34.44 -16.92
C MET A 443 -11.98 -33.50 -16.25
N ARG A 444 -12.59 -32.64 -17.06
CA ARG A 444 -13.49 -31.59 -16.62
C ARG A 444 -14.92 -31.86 -17.08
N GLY A 445 -15.88 -31.72 -16.19
CA GLY A 445 -17.32 -31.74 -16.48
C GLY A 445 -17.95 -30.40 -16.13
N ASP A 446 -18.76 -29.85 -17.03
CA ASP A 446 -19.49 -28.60 -16.84
C ASP A 446 -20.99 -28.80 -17.08
N PHE A 447 -21.80 -28.07 -16.32
CA PHE A 447 -23.23 -27.89 -16.50
C PHE A 447 -23.55 -26.39 -16.48
N TYR A 448 -24.28 -25.93 -17.48
CA TYR A 448 -24.72 -24.55 -17.64
C TYR A 448 -26.23 -24.50 -17.76
N GLU A 449 -26.86 -23.56 -17.07
CA GLU A 449 -28.24 -23.14 -17.28
C GLU A 449 -28.20 -21.64 -17.60
N VAL A 450 -28.76 -21.23 -18.73
CA VAL A 450 -28.77 -19.83 -19.17
C VAL A 450 -30.21 -19.42 -19.45
N SER A 451 -30.64 -18.30 -18.90
CA SER A 451 -31.99 -17.74 -19.08
C SER A 451 -31.96 -16.29 -19.57
N ASP A 452 -33.11 -15.79 -20.02
CA ASP A 452 -33.30 -14.40 -20.47
C ASP A 452 -32.31 -13.94 -21.56
N ARG A 453 -32.00 -14.86 -22.48
CA ARG A 453 -31.09 -14.60 -23.60
C ARG A 453 -31.69 -13.55 -24.56
N ASN A 454 -31.19 -12.32 -24.50
CA ASN A 454 -31.54 -11.27 -25.45
C ASN A 454 -30.61 -11.32 -26.68
N VAL A 455 -31.12 -11.83 -27.80
CA VAL A 455 -30.38 -11.99 -29.06
C VAL A 455 -30.39 -10.69 -29.88
N SER A 456 -29.88 -9.58 -29.34
CA SER A 456 -29.67 -8.35 -30.14
C SER A 456 -28.21 -8.09 -30.53
N ASN A 457 -27.23 -8.79 -29.97
CA ASN A 457 -25.82 -8.66 -30.35
C ASN A 457 -25.28 -9.92 -31.08
N GLY A 458 -25.58 -9.99 -32.37
CA GLY A 458 -24.62 -10.38 -33.42
C GLY A 458 -23.98 -11.77 -33.51
N LEU A 459 -23.94 -12.61 -32.47
CA LEU A 459 -23.22 -13.89 -32.51
C LEU A 459 -24.18 -15.08 -32.32
N ASN A 460 -24.62 -15.60 -33.47
CA ASN A 460 -25.24 -16.90 -33.73
C ASN A 460 -26.43 -17.35 -32.85
N GLY A 461 -27.62 -17.22 -33.45
CA GLY A 461 -28.77 -18.11 -33.19
C GLY A 461 -30.04 -17.34 -32.83
N GLY A 462 -30.99 -17.24 -33.77
CA GLY A 462 -32.31 -16.64 -33.58
C GLY A 462 -33.19 -17.40 -32.58
N GLY A 463 -32.94 -17.19 -31.29
CA GLY A 463 -33.86 -17.52 -30.20
C GLY A 463 -34.86 -16.39 -29.98
N ALA A 464 -36.07 -16.74 -29.55
CA ALA A 464 -37.05 -15.75 -29.10
C ALA A 464 -36.57 -15.07 -27.80
N PRO A 465 -36.99 -13.83 -27.50
CA PRO A 465 -36.79 -13.25 -26.17
C PRO A 465 -37.34 -14.21 -25.09
N ASN A 466 -36.58 -14.39 -24.00
CA ASN A 466 -36.85 -15.32 -22.89
C ASN A 466 -36.61 -16.81 -23.20
N ASP A 467 -35.69 -17.14 -24.11
CA ASP A 467 -35.23 -18.52 -24.30
C ASP A 467 -34.33 -18.97 -23.13
N SER A 468 -34.47 -20.24 -22.73
CA SER A 468 -33.62 -20.86 -21.71
C SER A 468 -32.92 -22.07 -22.31
N VAL A 469 -31.64 -22.24 -22.00
CA VAL A 469 -30.83 -23.35 -22.51
C VAL A 469 -30.02 -23.99 -21.40
N SER A 470 -30.04 -25.33 -21.37
CA SER A 470 -29.10 -26.12 -20.59
C SER A 470 -28.06 -26.73 -21.51
N GLU A 471 -26.79 -26.62 -21.12
CA GLU A 471 -25.66 -27.19 -21.85
C GLU A 471 -24.77 -28.00 -20.90
N THR A 472 -24.17 -29.07 -21.42
CA THR A 472 -23.21 -29.87 -20.67
C THR A 472 -21.95 -30.10 -21.49
N ARG A 473 -20.80 -30.09 -20.83
CA ARG A 473 -19.51 -30.34 -21.48
C ARG A 473 -18.71 -31.34 -20.67
N LEU A 474 -18.17 -32.35 -21.34
CA LEU A 474 -17.17 -33.26 -20.77
C LEU A 474 -15.89 -33.14 -21.59
N PHE A 475 -14.80 -32.79 -20.92
CA PHE A 475 -13.57 -32.37 -21.57
C PHE A 475 -12.32 -32.99 -20.91
N PRO A 476 -11.84 -34.13 -21.44
CA PRO A 476 -10.52 -34.66 -21.07
C PRO A 476 -9.40 -33.90 -21.78
N MET A 477 -8.29 -33.66 -21.09
CA MET A 477 -7.08 -33.06 -21.65
C MET A 477 -5.84 -33.81 -21.14
N LEU A 478 -4.84 -33.95 -21.99
CA LEU A 478 -3.52 -34.47 -21.65
C LEU A 478 -2.44 -33.50 -22.15
N ASN A 479 -1.59 -33.04 -21.25
CA ASN A 479 -0.38 -32.27 -21.55
C ASN A 479 0.86 -33.05 -21.13
N VAL A 480 1.83 -33.15 -22.03
CA VAL A 480 3.15 -33.73 -21.76
C VAL A 480 4.20 -32.69 -22.09
N GLU A 481 4.80 -32.11 -21.06
CA GLU A 481 5.90 -31.14 -21.17
C GLU A 481 7.24 -31.82 -20.89
N ALA A 482 8.23 -31.59 -21.73
CA ALA A 482 9.59 -32.06 -21.56
C ALA A 482 10.58 -30.89 -21.65
N SER A 483 11.51 -30.82 -20.70
CA SER A 483 12.59 -29.83 -20.71
C SER A 483 13.94 -30.47 -20.40
N TYR A 484 15.00 -29.91 -20.98
CA TYR A 484 16.36 -30.43 -20.83
C TYR A 484 17.33 -29.33 -20.35
N PRO A 485 17.42 -29.07 -19.04
CA PRO A 485 18.23 -27.99 -18.51
C PRO A 485 19.72 -28.37 -18.52
N LEU A 486 20.48 -27.74 -19.41
CA LEU A 486 21.93 -27.83 -19.46
C LEU A 486 22.52 -26.63 -18.70
N SER A 487 23.31 -26.90 -17.66
CA SER A 487 24.01 -25.85 -16.91
C SER A 487 25.52 -25.99 -17.02
N ARG A 488 26.21 -24.85 -16.99
CA ARG A 488 27.66 -24.76 -16.89
C ARG A 488 28.06 -23.64 -15.93
N ASP A 489 28.86 -24.00 -14.94
CA ASP A 489 29.46 -23.03 -14.02
C ASP A 489 30.70 -22.37 -14.65
N PHE A 490 30.79 -21.05 -14.45
CA PHE A 490 31.97 -20.22 -14.72
C PHE A 490 32.43 -19.59 -13.40
N GLU A 491 33.57 -18.89 -13.41
CA GLU A 491 34.16 -18.32 -12.19
C GLU A 491 33.21 -17.37 -11.43
N LYS A 492 32.34 -16.64 -12.15
CA LYS A 492 31.49 -15.59 -11.56
C LYS A 492 29.99 -15.82 -11.72
N PHE A 493 29.58 -16.74 -12.59
CA PHE A 493 28.18 -16.97 -12.90
C PHE A 493 27.96 -18.41 -13.37
N GLN A 494 26.72 -18.87 -13.27
CA GLN A 494 26.24 -20.09 -13.91
C GLN A 494 25.44 -19.73 -15.17
N MET A 495 25.72 -20.39 -16.28
CA MET A 495 24.91 -20.31 -17.49
C MET A 495 23.97 -21.52 -17.56
N ARG A 496 22.69 -21.29 -17.92
CA ARG A 496 21.71 -22.34 -18.18
C ARG A 496 21.12 -22.20 -19.57
N ILE A 497 20.99 -23.30 -20.30
CA ILE A 497 20.26 -23.41 -21.57
C ILE A 497 19.27 -24.56 -21.42
N GLU A 498 17.98 -24.28 -21.57
CA GLU A 498 16.89 -25.23 -21.37
C GLU A 498 15.94 -25.17 -22.57
N PRO A 499 16.15 -26.02 -23.60
CA PRO A 499 15.11 -26.30 -24.57
C PRO A 499 13.92 -26.96 -23.86
N VAL A 500 12.72 -26.53 -24.23
CA VAL A 500 11.46 -27.03 -23.69
C VAL A 500 10.47 -27.24 -24.83
N ALA A 501 9.72 -28.34 -24.76
CA ALA A 501 8.64 -28.65 -25.68
C ALA A 501 7.49 -29.32 -24.94
N SER A 502 6.25 -29.04 -25.33
CA SER A 502 5.08 -29.73 -24.83
C SER A 502 4.14 -30.17 -25.94
N VAL A 503 3.39 -31.23 -25.69
CA VAL A 503 2.27 -31.66 -26.53
C VAL A 503 1.02 -31.67 -25.68
N THR A 504 0.04 -30.87 -26.09
CA THR A 504 -1.28 -30.82 -25.46
C THR A 504 -2.30 -31.41 -26.41
N THR A 505 -3.13 -32.34 -25.93
CA THR A 505 -4.20 -32.96 -26.72
C THR A 505 -5.51 -32.95 -25.95
N ALA A 506 -6.56 -32.50 -26.62
CA ALA A 506 -7.93 -32.52 -26.15
C ALA A 506 -8.88 -32.83 -27.34
N PRO A 507 -10.13 -33.27 -27.08
CA PRO A 507 -11.13 -33.44 -28.12
C PRO A 507 -11.40 -32.13 -28.86
N ASN A 508 -11.90 -32.23 -30.08
CA ASN A 508 -12.46 -31.10 -30.82
C ASN A 508 -13.80 -30.69 -30.20
N LEU A 509 -14.03 -29.39 -29.99
CA LEU A 509 -15.32 -28.88 -29.56
C LEU A 509 -16.15 -28.40 -30.76
N ASP A 510 -17.45 -28.69 -30.75
CA ASP A 510 -18.36 -28.17 -31.77
C ASP A 510 -18.50 -26.64 -31.59
N SER A 511 -18.25 -25.89 -32.67
CA SER A 511 -18.38 -24.42 -32.72
C SER A 511 -19.83 -23.95 -32.53
N LYS A 512 -20.81 -24.86 -32.53
CA LYS A 512 -22.23 -24.59 -32.29
C LYS A 512 -22.68 -24.71 -30.83
N ASN A 513 -21.76 -24.94 -29.89
CA ASN A 513 -22.15 -24.97 -28.48
C ASN A 513 -22.77 -23.62 -28.06
N LYS A 514 -23.84 -23.67 -27.26
CA LYS A 514 -24.59 -22.48 -26.85
C LYS A 514 -24.10 -21.89 -25.54
N ILE A 515 -22.89 -22.26 -25.09
CA ILE A 515 -22.30 -21.77 -23.83
C ILE A 515 -21.86 -20.30 -24.08
N PRO A 516 -22.46 -19.31 -23.40
CA PRO A 516 -22.01 -17.93 -23.46
C PRO A 516 -20.56 -17.78 -22.97
N ASN A 517 -19.88 -16.73 -23.39
CA ASN A 517 -18.54 -16.40 -22.91
C ASN A 517 -18.63 -15.23 -21.95
N GLU A 518 -18.66 -15.46 -20.64
CA GLU A 518 -18.74 -14.42 -19.61
C GLU A 518 -17.36 -14.15 -18.99
N ASP A 519 -16.54 -15.20 -18.78
CA ASP A 519 -15.26 -15.08 -18.06
C ASP A 519 -14.00 -15.49 -18.84
N SER A 520 -14.11 -15.75 -20.16
CA SER A 520 -12.99 -16.17 -21.03
C SER A 520 -12.77 -15.25 -22.25
N GLN A 521 -12.92 -13.92 -22.11
CA GLN A 521 -12.86 -13.00 -23.25
C GLN A 521 -11.46 -12.45 -23.56
N ASP A 522 -10.68 -12.07 -22.54
CA ASP A 522 -9.44 -11.32 -22.72
C ASP A 522 -8.19 -12.22 -22.73
N ILE A 523 -8.07 -13.05 -23.77
CA ILE A 523 -6.88 -13.88 -23.97
C ILE A 523 -5.90 -13.24 -24.95
N GLN A 524 -4.68 -13.04 -24.49
CA GLN A 524 -3.52 -12.63 -25.29
C GLN A 524 -2.35 -13.56 -25.02
N LEU A 525 -1.65 -13.98 -26.07
CA LEU A 525 -0.46 -14.80 -25.95
C LEU A 525 0.73 -14.00 -25.43
N ASP A 526 1.42 -14.52 -24.42
CA ASP A 526 2.67 -13.96 -23.93
C ASP A 526 3.69 -15.06 -23.56
N SER A 527 4.84 -14.65 -22.99
CA SER A 527 5.87 -15.58 -22.53
C SER A 527 5.44 -16.44 -21.33
N ALA A 528 4.50 -15.96 -20.51
CA ALA A 528 4.04 -16.61 -19.30
C ALA A 528 3.05 -17.74 -19.59
N ASN A 529 2.13 -17.54 -20.54
CA ASN A 529 1.03 -18.47 -20.81
C ASN A 529 1.28 -19.44 -21.99
N LEU A 530 2.37 -19.28 -22.75
CA LEU A 530 2.63 -20.10 -23.95
C LEU A 530 2.52 -21.63 -23.70
N PHE A 531 3.01 -22.08 -22.55
CA PHE A 531 3.04 -23.50 -22.14
C PHE A 531 1.87 -23.93 -21.26
N GLU A 532 0.93 -23.04 -20.93
CA GLU A 532 -0.26 -23.42 -20.17
C GLU A 532 -1.11 -24.42 -20.96
N PRO A 533 -1.61 -25.51 -20.36
CA PRO A 533 -2.45 -26.49 -21.06
C PRO A 533 -3.74 -25.90 -21.64
N ASN A 534 -4.41 -25.04 -20.87
CA ASN A 534 -5.54 -24.23 -21.30
C ASN A 534 -5.16 -22.76 -21.14
N ARG A 535 -5.16 -21.99 -22.24
CA ARG A 535 -4.78 -20.58 -22.22
C ARG A 535 -5.97 -19.64 -22.00
N PHE A 536 -7.21 -20.12 -22.12
CA PHE A 536 -8.36 -19.27 -21.80
C PHE A 536 -8.42 -18.99 -20.29
N PRO A 537 -8.62 -17.72 -19.88
CA PRO A 537 -8.96 -17.42 -18.50
C PRO A 537 -10.37 -17.94 -18.18
N GLY A 538 -10.68 -18.08 -16.90
CA GLY A 538 -12.02 -18.52 -16.48
C GLY A 538 -12.36 -19.96 -16.88
N PHE A 539 -13.64 -20.21 -17.11
CA PHE A 539 -14.18 -21.56 -17.28
C PHE A 539 -15.03 -21.68 -18.56
N ASP A 540 -15.50 -20.60 -19.18
CA ASP A 540 -16.45 -20.69 -20.29
C ASP A 540 -15.84 -21.20 -21.59
N ARG A 541 -14.58 -20.88 -21.83
CA ARG A 541 -13.81 -21.42 -22.96
C ARG A 541 -12.71 -22.34 -22.47
N VAL A 542 -12.46 -23.39 -23.24
CA VAL A 542 -11.36 -24.33 -23.03
C VAL A 542 -10.68 -24.55 -24.36
N GLU A 543 -9.36 -24.66 -24.31
CA GLU A 543 -8.57 -24.88 -25.49
C GLU A 543 -8.65 -26.34 -25.95
N ASP A 544 -9.15 -26.54 -27.16
CA ASP A 544 -9.45 -27.83 -27.77
C ASP A 544 -8.36 -28.30 -28.76
N LYS A 545 -8.59 -29.48 -29.33
CA LYS A 545 -7.69 -30.13 -30.32
C LYS A 545 -6.27 -30.36 -29.80
N THR A 546 -5.35 -30.67 -30.71
CA THR A 546 -3.96 -31.05 -30.41
C THR A 546 -2.99 -30.01 -30.93
N ARG A 547 -2.01 -29.64 -30.09
CA ARG A 547 -0.93 -28.72 -30.42
C ARG A 547 0.41 -29.19 -29.87
N VAL A 548 1.47 -28.68 -30.48
CA VAL A 548 2.84 -28.76 -29.96
C VAL A 548 3.32 -27.35 -29.66
N THR A 549 3.88 -27.15 -28.47
CA THR A 549 4.50 -25.89 -28.05
C THR A 549 6.00 -26.13 -27.88
N TYR A 550 6.83 -25.19 -28.29
CA TYR A 550 8.28 -25.29 -28.15
C TYR A 550 8.92 -23.95 -27.88
N GLY A 551 10.06 -23.96 -27.19
CA GLY A 551 10.77 -22.75 -26.84
C GLY A 551 12.13 -23.03 -26.23
N LEU A 552 12.85 -21.94 -25.96
CA LEU A 552 14.17 -21.96 -25.36
C LEU A 552 14.20 -20.99 -24.19
N ARG A 553 14.53 -21.50 -23.00
CA ARG A 553 14.84 -20.69 -21.82
C ARG A 553 16.35 -20.67 -21.65
N THR A 554 16.97 -19.50 -21.63
CA THR A 554 18.40 -19.36 -21.34
C THR A 554 18.61 -18.30 -20.27
N GLY A 555 19.64 -18.45 -19.44
CA GLY A 555 19.91 -17.50 -18.39
C GLY A 555 21.35 -17.50 -17.90
N LEU A 556 21.77 -16.35 -17.37
CA LEU A 556 23.01 -16.14 -16.64
C LEU A 556 22.66 -15.79 -15.20
N TYR A 557 23.22 -16.54 -14.25
CA TYR A 557 22.99 -16.39 -12.81
C TYR A 557 24.31 -16.09 -12.11
N GLY A 558 24.56 -14.82 -11.79
CA GLY A 558 25.76 -14.38 -11.07
C GLY A 558 25.73 -14.83 -9.61
N TYR A 559 26.86 -15.27 -9.07
CA TYR A 559 26.94 -15.70 -7.67
C TYR A 559 26.79 -14.55 -6.67
N GLU A 560 26.88 -13.30 -7.16
CA GLU A 560 26.55 -12.08 -6.43
C GLU A 560 25.04 -11.77 -6.37
N GLY A 561 24.19 -12.58 -7.00
CA GLY A 561 22.73 -12.42 -7.02
C GLY A 561 22.15 -11.78 -8.29
N SER A 562 22.98 -11.40 -9.27
CA SER A 562 22.48 -10.83 -10.54
C SER A 562 21.94 -11.91 -11.47
N THR A 563 20.93 -11.59 -12.28
CA THR A 563 20.31 -12.53 -13.22
C THR A 563 20.03 -11.87 -14.56
N PHE A 564 20.22 -12.61 -15.65
CA PHE A 564 19.78 -12.20 -16.97
C PHE A 564 19.15 -13.41 -17.66
N ASN A 565 17.86 -13.34 -17.99
CA ASN A 565 17.08 -14.41 -18.60
C ASN A 565 16.61 -13.99 -19.99
N ILE A 566 16.59 -14.94 -20.91
CA ILE A 566 15.99 -14.80 -22.23
C ILE A 566 15.07 -15.99 -22.44
N PHE A 567 13.87 -15.71 -22.94
CA PHE A 567 12.94 -16.71 -23.39
C PHE A 567 12.47 -16.38 -24.81
N ALA A 568 12.29 -17.41 -25.63
CA ALA A 568 11.58 -17.31 -26.90
C ALA A 568 10.85 -18.62 -27.19
N GLY A 569 9.64 -18.54 -27.74
CA GLY A 569 8.85 -19.72 -28.05
C GLY A 569 7.70 -19.47 -29.02
N GLN A 570 7.10 -20.57 -29.46
CA GLN A 570 5.96 -20.62 -30.35
C GLN A 570 5.14 -21.88 -30.10
N SER A 571 3.88 -21.87 -30.52
CA SER A 571 2.98 -23.03 -30.54
C SER A 571 2.52 -23.30 -31.97
N HIS A 572 2.26 -24.57 -32.29
CA HIS A 572 1.68 -25.02 -33.54
C HIS A 572 0.53 -25.98 -33.27
N ARG A 573 -0.67 -25.60 -33.71
CA ARG A 573 -1.88 -26.41 -33.62
C ARG A 573 -1.98 -27.27 -34.89
N PHE A 574 -2.29 -28.56 -34.75
CA PHE A 574 -2.31 -29.45 -35.92
C PHE A 574 -3.54 -29.25 -36.82
N ASP A 575 -4.60 -28.65 -36.29
CA ASP A 575 -5.88 -28.41 -36.98
C ASP A 575 -6.42 -27.04 -36.56
N ASP A 576 -6.66 -26.18 -37.55
CA ASP A 576 -7.07 -24.77 -37.36
C ASP A 576 -8.54 -24.51 -37.74
N ASP A 577 -9.30 -25.54 -38.09
CA ASP A 577 -10.74 -25.39 -38.33
C ASP A 577 -11.42 -24.93 -37.02
N ASP A 578 -12.38 -24.01 -37.09
CA ASP A 578 -13.14 -23.55 -35.90
C ASP A 578 -12.25 -23.04 -34.74
N ASN A 579 -11.14 -22.34 -35.02
CA ASN A 579 -10.25 -21.80 -33.98
C ASN A 579 -11.01 -20.86 -33.01
N PRO A 580 -11.03 -21.13 -31.69
CA PRO A 580 -11.84 -20.38 -30.73
C PRO A 580 -11.22 -19.06 -30.26
N PHE A 581 -9.97 -18.75 -30.62
CA PHE A 581 -9.27 -17.56 -30.13
C PHE A 581 -9.66 -16.29 -30.92
N PRO A 582 -9.81 -15.13 -30.25
CA PRO A 582 -10.14 -13.88 -30.92
C PRO A 582 -8.99 -13.40 -31.81
N ALA A 583 -9.33 -12.69 -32.89
CA ALA A 583 -8.37 -12.14 -33.83
C ALA A 583 -7.38 -11.20 -33.11
N GLY A 584 -6.08 -11.33 -33.42
CA GLY A 584 -5.02 -10.53 -32.78
C GLY A 584 -4.52 -11.07 -31.44
N SER A 585 -5.14 -12.10 -30.86
CA SER A 585 -4.67 -12.76 -29.62
C SER A 585 -3.28 -13.40 -29.75
N GLY A 586 -2.78 -13.56 -30.98
CA GLY A 586 -1.59 -14.33 -31.32
C GLY A 586 -1.84 -15.84 -31.40
N LEU A 587 -3.10 -16.27 -31.24
CA LEU A 587 -3.54 -17.67 -31.22
C LEU A 587 -4.61 -17.98 -32.27
N ASP A 588 -5.02 -16.97 -33.04
CA ASP A 588 -6.08 -16.99 -34.05
C ASP A 588 -5.68 -17.68 -35.37
N SER A 589 -4.51 -18.32 -35.41
CA SER A 589 -4.06 -19.09 -36.57
C SER A 589 -3.29 -20.36 -36.16
N GLN A 590 -3.10 -21.24 -37.14
CA GLN A 590 -2.49 -22.55 -36.93
C GLN A 590 -1.11 -22.51 -36.24
N TYR A 591 -0.28 -21.54 -36.58
CA TYR A 591 0.92 -21.22 -35.81
C TYR A 591 0.59 -20.06 -34.89
N SER A 592 1.01 -20.11 -33.63
CA SER A 592 0.93 -18.92 -32.80
C SER A 592 1.92 -17.87 -33.28
N ASP A 593 1.71 -16.64 -32.85
CA ASP A 593 2.73 -15.60 -32.88
C ASP A 593 3.98 -16.04 -32.12
N TYR A 594 5.11 -15.43 -32.46
CA TYR A 594 6.35 -15.60 -31.72
C TYR A 594 6.28 -14.73 -30.48
N VAL A 595 6.54 -15.32 -29.32
CA VAL A 595 6.71 -14.58 -28.07
C VAL A 595 8.13 -14.69 -27.57
N ALA A 596 8.64 -13.60 -27.01
CA ALA A 596 9.94 -13.55 -26.38
C ALA A 596 9.94 -12.60 -25.17
N GLU A 597 10.85 -12.87 -24.24
CA GLU A 597 11.05 -12.10 -23.02
C GLU A 597 12.55 -11.93 -22.76
N LEU A 598 12.95 -10.73 -22.38
CA LEU A 598 14.29 -10.39 -21.91
C LEU A 598 14.16 -9.78 -20.51
N TYR A 599 14.67 -10.50 -19.52
CA TYR A 599 14.64 -10.05 -18.13
C TYR A 599 16.06 -9.86 -17.61
N GLY A 600 16.34 -8.75 -16.94
CA GLY A 600 17.62 -8.48 -16.30
C GLY A 600 17.42 -7.90 -14.90
N ASN A 601 18.19 -8.40 -13.93
CA ASN A 601 18.39 -7.78 -12.62
C ASN A 601 19.89 -7.79 -12.32
N TYR A 602 20.46 -6.63 -12.01
CA TYR A 602 21.82 -6.51 -11.52
C TYR A 602 21.84 -5.89 -10.12
N LYS A 603 22.09 -6.75 -9.12
CA LYS A 603 22.26 -6.39 -7.70
C LYS A 603 21.13 -5.54 -7.13
N ASP A 604 19.90 -5.77 -7.60
CA ASP A 604 18.71 -5.00 -7.19
C ASP A 604 18.84 -3.48 -7.43
N ARG A 605 19.75 -3.05 -8.32
CA ARG A 605 19.94 -1.64 -8.69
C ARG A 605 19.48 -1.33 -10.10
N TYR A 606 19.62 -2.29 -11.00
CA TYR A 606 19.16 -2.15 -12.38
C TYR A 606 18.29 -3.33 -12.68
N TYR A 607 17.08 -3.06 -13.11
CA TYR A 607 16.13 -4.07 -13.51
C TYR A 607 15.48 -3.65 -14.84
N PHE A 608 15.23 -4.61 -15.70
CA PHE A 608 14.32 -4.45 -16.83
C PHE A 608 13.61 -5.76 -17.14
N ASP A 609 12.40 -5.66 -17.66
CA ASP A 609 11.63 -6.72 -18.31
C ASP A 609 11.13 -6.19 -19.66
N TYR A 610 11.46 -6.91 -20.73
CA TYR A 610 11.00 -6.60 -22.07
C TYR A 610 10.33 -7.82 -22.68
N ARG A 611 9.03 -7.70 -22.97
CA ARG A 611 8.21 -8.74 -23.59
C ARG A 611 7.77 -8.30 -24.98
N VAL A 612 7.72 -9.25 -25.89
CA VAL A 612 7.34 -8.98 -27.28
C VAL A 612 6.52 -10.12 -27.86
N GLN A 613 5.52 -9.74 -28.65
CA GLN A 613 4.73 -10.62 -29.52
C GLN A 613 4.87 -10.15 -30.97
N LEU A 614 5.33 -11.05 -31.84
CA LEU A 614 5.52 -10.80 -33.28
C LEU A 614 4.65 -11.75 -34.09
N ASN A 615 4.00 -11.20 -35.12
CA ASN A 615 3.15 -12.01 -35.99
C ASN A 615 3.93 -13.16 -36.65
N ASN A 616 3.34 -14.35 -36.65
CA ASN A 616 3.97 -15.57 -37.15
C ASN A 616 4.42 -15.53 -38.63
N ASN A 617 3.73 -14.77 -39.49
CA ASN A 617 3.86 -14.82 -40.94
C ASN A 617 4.78 -13.72 -41.49
N ASN A 618 4.69 -12.51 -40.93
CA ASN A 618 5.37 -11.33 -41.45
C ASN A 618 6.27 -10.63 -40.40
N LEU A 619 6.32 -11.13 -39.16
CA LEU A 619 7.07 -10.57 -38.03
C LEU A 619 6.69 -9.12 -37.69
N THR A 620 5.49 -8.66 -38.05
CA THR A 620 5.01 -7.36 -37.60
C THR A 620 4.76 -7.38 -36.10
N SER A 621 5.13 -6.29 -35.43
CA SER A 621 4.86 -6.05 -34.02
C SER A 621 3.36 -6.16 -33.72
N GLN A 622 3.02 -6.98 -32.74
CA GLN A 622 1.65 -7.07 -32.20
C GLN A 622 1.58 -6.47 -30.80
N ARG A 623 2.62 -6.74 -30.00
CA ARG A 623 2.73 -6.23 -28.63
C ARG A 623 4.18 -6.04 -28.23
N HIS A 624 4.46 -4.95 -27.53
CA HIS A 624 5.74 -4.69 -26.87
C HIS A 624 5.45 -4.11 -25.49
N GLU A 625 6.05 -4.72 -24.48
CA GLU A 625 6.03 -4.22 -23.11
C GLU A 625 7.45 -4.07 -22.63
N PHE A 626 7.76 -2.92 -22.06
CA PHE A 626 8.99 -2.66 -21.36
C PHE A 626 8.65 -2.07 -20.00
N ASP A 627 9.28 -2.60 -18.97
CA ASP A 627 9.35 -2.00 -17.65
C ASP A 627 10.79 -2.04 -17.16
N GLY A 628 11.24 -1.01 -16.45
CA GLY A 628 12.60 -1.00 -15.94
C GLY A 628 12.92 0.15 -15.03
N THR A 629 13.89 -0.09 -14.15
CA THR A 629 14.40 0.89 -13.19
C THR A 629 15.91 0.83 -13.14
N ALA A 630 16.54 2.00 -13.01
CA ALA A 630 17.98 2.15 -12.90
C ALA A 630 18.37 3.10 -11.76
N ASP A 631 18.94 2.54 -10.69
CA ASP A 631 19.45 3.26 -9.53
C ASP A 631 20.97 3.50 -9.63
N PHE A 632 21.32 4.77 -9.84
CA PHE A 632 22.68 5.29 -9.84
C PHE A 632 23.05 5.97 -8.50
N GLY A 633 22.32 5.67 -7.43
CA GLY A 633 22.48 6.17 -6.06
C GLY A 633 21.80 7.53 -5.85
N LYS A 634 22.30 8.58 -6.50
CA LYS A 634 21.66 9.91 -6.45
C LYS A 634 20.57 10.10 -7.48
N LEU A 635 20.60 9.34 -8.56
CA LEU A 635 19.67 9.42 -9.66
C LEU A 635 19.06 8.05 -9.83
N GLU A 636 17.74 7.98 -9.79
CA GLU A 636 16.95 6.81 -10.08
C GLU A 636 16.03 7.16 -11.25
N ILE A 637 15.98 6.29 -12.25
CA ILE A 637 15.18 6.47 -13.46
C ILE A 637 14.32 5.23 -13.61
N GLY A 638 13.01 5.38 -13.64
CA GLY A 638 12.08 4.36 -14.08
C GLY A 638 11.53 4.68 -15.47
N GLY A 639 11.08 3.66 -16.17
CA GLY A 639 10.47 3.82 -17.49
C GLY A 639 9.62 2.64 -17.89
N THR A 640 8.50 2.94 -18.51
CA THR A 640 7.55 1.97 -19.07
C THR A 640 7.32 2.26 -20.55
N TYR A 641 7.12 1.23 -21.35
CA TYR A 641 6.60 1.36 -22.71
C TYR A 641 5.61 0.25 -22.99
N LEU A 642 4.45 0.62 -23.51
CA LEU A 642 3.41 -0.32 -23.93
C LEU A 642 3.04 0.02 -25.38
N TYR A 643 3.20 -0.95 -26.26
CA TYR A 643 2.53 -0.98 -27.56
C TYR A 643 1.68 -2.25 -27.60
N ALA A 644 0.39 -2.12 -27.89
CA ALA A 644 -0.51 -3.24 -28.05
C ALA A 644 -1.56 -2.91 -29.13
N ASN A 645 -1.76 -3.82 -30.08
CA ASN A 645 -2.85 -3.71 -31.03
C ASN A 645 -4.20 -4.02 -30.36
N SER A 646 -5.28 -3.45 -30.92
CA SER A 646 -6.63 -3.83 -30.53
C SER A 646 -6.94 -5.29 -30.85
N LEU A 647 -7.85 -5.85 -30.07
CA LEU A 647 -8.41 -7.18 -30.19
C LEU A 647 -9.89 -7.04 -30.53
N GLU A 648 -10.22 -7.24 -31.80
CA GLU A 648 -11.59 -7.13 -32.29
C GLU A 648 -12.50 -8.13 -31.56
N GLY A 649 -13.64 -7.65 -31.04
CA GLY A 649 -14.60 -8.49 -30.31
C GLY A 649 -14.30 -8.70 -28.82
N THR A 650 -13.36 -7.94 -28.25
CA THR A 650 -13.05 -7.92 -26.80
C THR A 650 -13.24 -6.51 -26.22
N ALA A 651 -13.03 -6.35 -24.90
CA ALA A 651 -13.00 -5.05 -24.24
C ALA A 651 -11.80 -4.17 -24.67
N ILE A 652 -10.76 -4.77 -25.26
CA ILE A 652 -9.55 -4.09 -25.74
C ILE A 652 -9.71 -3.78 -27.23
N ASN A 653 -10.66 -2.91 -27.58
CA ASN A 653 -11.00 -2.60 -28.97
C ASN A 653 -10.17 -1.46 -29.60
N GLU A 654 -9.29 -0.83 -28.83
CA GLU A 654 -8.40 0.25 -29.29
C GLU A 654 -6.93 -0.10 -29.12
N SER A 655 -6.12 0.17 -30.16
CA SER A 655 -4.66 0.04 -30.06
C SER A 655 -4.10 1.12 -29.15
N ARG A 656 -3.14 0.75 -28.31
CA ARG A 656 -2.48 1.65 -27.37
C ARG A 656 -0.98 1.69 -27.63
N GLU A 657 -0.42 2.89 -27.63
CA GLU A 657 1.02 3.08 -27.61
C GLU A 657 1.36 4.18 -26.61
N GLN A 658 2.06 3.85 -25.52
CA GLN A 658 2.35 4.77 -24.44
C GLN A 658 3.78 4.59 -23.94
N ILE A 659 4.40 5.69 -23.56
CA ILE A 659 5.71 5.73 -22.90
C ILE A 659 5.59 6.50 -21.59
N GLY A 660 5.99 5.86 -20.50
CA GLY A 660 6.12 6.45 -19.18
C GLY A 660 7.59 6.61 -18.82
N ALA A 661 7.92 7.68 -18.11
CA ALA A 661 9.22 7.85 -17.48
C ALA A 661 9.08 8.56 -16.14
N ASP A 662 9.86 8.13 -15.17
CA ASP A 662 10.00 8.77 -13.87
C ASP A 662 11.48 8.96 -13.52
N ILE A 663 11.76 10.04 -12.79
CA ILE A 663 13.10 10.44 -12.40
C ILE A 663 13.05 10.89 -10.95
N ILE A 664 13.83 10.24 -10.10
CA ILE A 664 14.07 10.66 -8.72
C ILE A 664 15.53 11.11 -8.61
N TYR A 665 15.73 12.37 -8.27
CA TYR A 665 17.06 12.94 -8.05
C TYR A 665 17.25 13.40 -6.61
N ARG A 666 18.14 12.72 -5.89
CA ARG A 666 18.56 13.02 -4.52
C ARG A 666 19.78 13.95 -4.56
N TRP A 667 19.55 15.26 -4.52
CA TRP A 667 20.61 16.28 -4.54
C TRP A 667 21.61 16.03 -3.39
N ASN A 668 21.07 15.80 -2.20
CA ASN A 668 21.76 15.45 -0.96
C ASN A 668 20.76 14.76 -0.01
N GLN A 669 21.14 14.54 1.26
CA GLN A 669 20.27 13.89 2.26
C GLN A 669 18.99 14.68 2.59
N GLN A 670 18.92 15.97 2.24
CA GLN A 670 17.83 16.87 2.59
C GLN A 670 16.94 17.22 1.41
N TRP A 671 17.37 17.02 0.17
CA TRP A 671 16.63 17.51 -1.00
C TRP A 671 16.44 16.40 -2.03
N ARG A 672 15.19 16.19 -2.42
CA ARG A 672 14.80 15.22 -3.45
C ARG A 672 13.85 15.86 -4.46
N THR A 673 14.16 15.70 -5.73
CA THR A 673 13.26 16.07 -6.83
C THR A 673 12.67 14.81 -7.44
N ARG A 674 11.39 14.85 -7.78
CA ARG A 674 10.66 13.79 -8.47
C ARG A 674 10.06 14.39 -9.74
N LEU A 675 10.22 13.74 -10.87
CA LEU A 675 9.62 14.14 -12.13
C LEU A 675 9.06 12.89 -12.78
N GLY A 676 7.91 12.99 -13.45
CA GLY A 676 7.46 11.90 -14.30
C GLY A 676 6.43 12.36 -15.29
N ALA A 677 6.29 11.59 -16.36
CA ALA A 677 5.33 11.83 -17.40
C ALA A 677 4.94 10.53 -18.10
N VAL A 678 3.67 10.46 -18.51
CA VAL A 678 3.14 9.43 -19.41
C VAL A 678 2.66 10.11 -20.67
N GLN A 679 3.21 9.70 -21.79
CA GLN A 679 2.92 10.22 -23.12
C GLN A 679 2.28 9.11 -23.96
N ASP A 680 1.14 9.41 -24.54
CA ASP A 680 0.51 8.59 -25.56
C ASP A 680 1.08 8.93 -26.94
N LEU A 681 1.42 7.88 -27.68
CA LEU A 681 2.03 7.90 -29.01
C LEU A 681 1.09 7.29 -30.07
N GLY A 682 -0.08 6.79 -29.66
CA GLY A 682 -1.03 6.08 -30.50
C GLY A 682 -1.87 7.02 -31.38
N ALA A 683 -3.13 6.66 -31.60
CA ALA A 683 -4.02 7.38 -32.51
C ALA A 683 -4.28 8.84 -32.10
N ASN A 684 -4.32 9.11 -30.78
CA ASN A 684 -4.53 10.43 -30.19
C ASN A 684 -3.28 10.85 -29.40
N PRO A 685 -2.15 11.17 -30.06
CA PRO A 685 -0.89 11.39 -29.37
C PRO A 685 -0.98 12.62 -28.47
N GLY A 686 -0.40 12.52 -27.27
CA GLY A 686 -0.46 13.60 -26.29
C GLY A 686 0.04 13.19 -24.92
N LEU A 687 0.31 14.19 -24.08
CA LEU A 687 0.61 13.96 -22.67
C LEU A 687 -0.66 13.48 -21.96
N ARG A 688 -0.59 12.41 -21.17
CA ARG A 688 -1.69 11.88 -20.35
C ARG A 688 -1.58 12.37 -18.91
N THR A 689 -0.41 12.20 -18.33
CA THR A 689 -0.10 12.66 -16.98
C THR A 689 1.31 13.21 -16.94
N ALA A 690 1.52 14.27 -16.17
CA ALA A 690 2.85 14.70 -15.76
C ALA A 690 2.83 15.12 -14.29
N TYR A 691 3.93 14.86 -13.59
CA TYR A 691 4.10 15.35 -12.24
C TYR A 691 5.51 15.88 -12.00
N ALA A 692 5.60 16.84 -11.09
CA ALA A 692 6.85 17.37 -10.57
C ALA A 692 6.74 17.55 -9.07
N GLY A 693 7.72 17.06 -8.32
CA GLY A 693 7.77 17.11 -6.87
C GLY A 693 9.11 17.64 -6.38
N LEU A 694 9.08 18.43 -5.32
CA LEU A 694 10.26 18.87 -4.58
C LEU A 694 10.02 18.59 -3.09
N ASP A 695 10.83 17.69 -2.54
CA ASP A 695 10.78 17.29 -1.15
C ASP A 695 12.01 17.84 -0.42
N HIS A 696 11.79 18.41 0.76
CA HIS A 696 12.83 18.83 1.69
C HIS A 696 12.71 18.07 3.02
N PHE A 697 13.78 17.36 3.39
CA PHE A 697 13.95 16.63 4.64
C PHE A 697 14.88 17.41 5.58
N GLY A 698 14.27 18.16 6.48
CA GLY A 698 14.97 18.86 7.54
C GLY A 698 15.09 18.02 8.80
N GLN A 699 15.82 18.54 9.79
CA GLN A 699 15.97 17.88 11.08
C GLN A 699 14.66 17.94 11.92
N CYS A 700 13.91 19.04 11.79
CA CYS A 700 12.70 19.30 12.57
C CYS A 700 11.48 19.77 11.73
N LEU A 701 11.69 20.04 10.43
CA LEU A 701 10.68 20.50 9.49
C LEU A 701 10.90 19.76 8.16
N ASN A 702 9.90 19.00 7.71
CA ASN A 702 9.87 18.53 6.34
C ASN A 702 8.72 19.18 5.59
N TRP A 703 8.88 19.32 4.29
CA TRP A 703 7.81 19.78 3.41
C TRP A 703 7.97 19.17 2.03
N SER A 704 6.85 19.03 1.34
CA SER A 704 6.76 18.53 -0.03
C SER A 704 5.84 19.45 -0.81
N ILE A 705 6.31 19.89 -1.98
CA ILE A 705 5.48 20.55 -2.99
C ILE A 705 5.38 19.59 -4.17
N SER A 706 4.17 19.28 -4.60
CA SER A 706 3.92 18.50 -5.81
C SER A 706 2.97 19.23 -6.75
N ALA A 707 3.26 19.14 -8.03
CA ALA A 707 2.40 19.55 -9.12
C ALA A 707 2.04 18.30 -9.92
N VAL A 708 0.77 18.07 -10.17
CA VAL A 708 0.26 16.97 -10.98
C VAL A 708 -0.65 17.58 -12.04
N ARG A 709 -0.42 17.22 -13.29
CA ARG A 709 -1.32 17.53 -14.39
C ARG A 709 -1.81 16.21 -14.96
N ASN A 710 -3.10 15.97 -14.84
CA ASN A 710 -3.80 14.93 -15.58
C ASN A 710 -4.50 15.58 -16.79
N LEU A 711 -4.51 14.85 -17.90
CA LEU A 711 -5.08 15.23 -19.20
C LEU A 711 -5.92 14.10 -19.78
N THR A 712 -6.34 13.16 -18.92
CA THR A 712 -7.29 12.12 -19.23
C THR A 712 -8.66 12.82 -19.26
N ASP A 713 -9.31 12.85 -20.42
CA ASP A 713 -10.62 13.45 -20.76
C ASP A 713 -11.21 14.57 -19.85
N ASP A 714 -11.38 15.79 -20.41
CA ASP A 714 -12.02 16.95 -19.75
C ASP A 714 -13.46 16.66 -19.24
N ALA A 715 -14.19 15.73 -19.85
CA ALA A 715 -15.55 15.38 -19.43
C ALA A 715 -15.59 14.52 -18.15
N SER A 716 -14.46 13.94 -17.76
CA SER A 716 -14.37 12.98 -16.64
C SER A 716 -14.02 13.61 -15.29
N GLY A 717 -13.63 14.90 -15.27
CA GLY A 717 -12.95 15.53 -14.13
C GLY A 717 -11.47 15.15 -14.01
N ASP A 718 -10.95 14.26 -14.88
CA ASP A 718 -9.55 13.84 -14.85
C ASP A 718 -8.60 14.81 -15.56
N SER A 719 -9.07 15.89 -16.22
CA SER A 719 -8.21 16.91 -16.81
C SER A 719 -7.91 18.06 -15.83
N ASN A 720 -7.19 17.71 -14.77
CA ASN A 720 -6.99 18.61 -13.64
C ASN A 720 -5.50 18.95 -13.42
N THR A 721 -5.24 20.15 -12.94
CA THR A 721 -3.93 20.55 -12.38
C THR A 721 -4.04 20.74 -10.88
N GLU A 722 -3.37 19.87 -10.14
CA GLU A 722 -3.26 19.99 -8.69
C GLU A 722 -1.87 20.48 -8.30
N LEU A 723 -1.82 21.49 -7.41
CA LEU A 723 -0.64 21.89 -6.68
C LEU A 723 -0.86 21.64 -5.19
N LEU A 724 -0.11 20.72 -4.61
CA LEU A 724 -0.25 20.30 -3.22
C LEU A 724 0.97 20.71 -2.40
N LEU A 725 0.73 21.36 -1.26
CA LEU A 725 1.74 21.67 -0.25
C LEU A 725 1.47 20.87 1.02
N ARG A 726 2.41 20.00 1.38
CA ARG A 726 2.40 19.25 2.65
C ARG A 726 3.52 19.75 3.54
N ILE A 727 3.21 19.99 4.81
CA ILE A 727 4.15 20.41 5.85
C ILE A 727 4.00 19.46 7.02
N GLY A 728 5.10 19.13 7.68
CA GLY A 728 5.06 18.39 8.93
C GLY A 728 6.25 18.72 9.81
N LEU A 729 5.98 18.59 11.10
CA LEU A 729 6.73 19.19 12.16
C LEU A 729 7.06 18.09 13.15
N LYS A 730 8.35 17.88 13.39
CA LYS A 730 8.81 16.88 14.38
C LYS A 730 8.05 17.08 15.69
N ASN A 731 7.55 16.00 16.29
CA ASN A 731 6.79 15.98 17.55
C ASN A 731 5.38 16.63 17.52
N LEU A 732 4.93 17.24 16.42
CA LEU A 732 3.56 17.78 16.27
C LEU A 732 2.77 17.13 15.11
N GLY A 733 3.41 16.25 14.36
CA GLY A 733 2.81 15.43 13.31
C GLY A 733 3.89 14.60 12.64
N GLU A 734 3.73 13.28 12.65
CA GLU A 734 4.69 12.38 12.03
C GLU A 734 4.44 12.31 10.52
N PHE A 735 5.48 12.56 9.73
CA PHE A 735 5.52 12.12 8.35
C PHE A 735 5.80 10.63 8.34
N GLN A 736 4.84 9.80 7.94
CA GLN A 736 5.23 8.73 7.02
C GLN A 736 5.42 9.40 5.67
N THR A 737 6.58 9.17 5.04
CA THR A 737 6.77 9.50 3.64
C THR A 737 5.82 8.61 2.86
N SER A 738 4.56 9.01 2.71
CA SER A 738 3.74 8.48 1.65
C SER A 738 4.50 8.81 0.38
N GLY A 739 4.97 7.77 -0.32
CA GLY A 739 4.89 7.83 -1.77
C GLY A 739 3.49 8.35 -2.03
N ILE A 740 3.39 9.48 -2.72
CA ILE A 740 2.11 9.82 -3.32
C ILE A 740 1.90 8.62 -4.25
N GLU A 741 1.05 7.67 -3.85
CA GLU A 741 0.35 6.81 -4.80
C GLU A 741 -0.50 7.78 -5.60
N LEU A 742 0.15 8.46 -6.56
CA LEU A 742 -0.52 8.83 -7.78
C LEU A 742 -1.01 7.49 -8.27
N ALA A 743 -2.32 7.34 -8.46
CA ALA A 743 -2.90 6.18 -9.08
C ALA A 743 -2.18 5.95 -10.41
N SER A 744 -1.10 5.16 -10.36
CA SER A 744 -0.54 4.52 -11.52
C SER A 744 -1.55 3.45 -11.82
N SER A 745 -2.13 3.53 -13.00
CA SER A 745 -2.92 2.47 -13.60
C SER A 745 -2.10 1.19 -13.62
N SER A 746 -2.18 0.43 -12.54
CA SER A 746 -1.74 -0.96 -12.43
C SER A 746 -2.65 -1.58 -11.39
N SER A 747 -3.70 -2.23 -11.87
CA SER A 747 -4.46 -3.22 -11.11
C SER A 747 -3.48 -4.28 -10.60
N ASP A 748 -3.05 -4.17 -9.35
CA ASP A 748 -2.52 -5.26 -8.54
C ASP A 748 -2.29 -4.73 -7.11
N ALA A 749 -3.39 -4.31 -6.47
CA ALA A 749 -3.43 -4.20 -5.03
C ALA A 749 -3.81 -5.56 -4.44
N ASP A 750 -2.86 -6.51 -4.43
CA ASP A 750 -2.95 -7.63 -3.50
C ASP A 750 -1.58 -8.20 -3.10
N THR A 751 -1.32 -8.12 -1.79
CA THR A 751 -0.34 -8.93 -1.03
C THR A 751 1.15 -8.81 -1.38
N ASN A 752 1.82 -7.76 -0.91
CA ASN A 752 3.15 -7.88 -0.28
C ASN A 752 3.60 -6.56 0.38
N ASN A 753 3.12 -6.31 1.60
CA ASN A 753 3.76 -5.35 2.50
C ASN A 753 4.08 -5.99 3.85
N THR A 754 4.94 -7.01 3.82
CA THR A 754 5.69 -7.41 5.02
C THR A 754 6.88 -6.48 5.19
N ALA A 755 6.65 -5.45 5.99
CA ALA A 755 7.60 -4.73 6.83
C ALA A 755 9.09 -5.13 6.71
N ASN A 756 9.88 -4.33 6.00
CA ASN A 756 11.27 -4.09 6.39
C ASN A 756 11.28 -2.95 7.41
N ARG A 757 10.94 -3.29 8.66
CA ARG A 757 11.41 -2.54 9.83
C ARG A 757 12.86 -2.95 10.07
N ASN A 758 13.80 -2.04 9.83
CA ASN A 758 15.08 -2.04 10.54
C ASN A 758 15.56 -0.60 10.71
N GLU A 759 15.71 -0.26 11.99
CA GLU A 759 16.33 0.91 12.63
C GLU A 759 15.67 2.29 12.50
#